data_AF-A0A1I5GMY5-F1
#
_entry.id   AF-A0A1I5GMY5-F1
#
_cell.length_a   1.000
_cell.length_b   1.000
_cell.length_c   1.000
_cell.angle_alpha   90.00
_cell.angle_beta   90.00
_cell.angle_gamma   90.00
#
_symmetry.space_group_name_H-M   'P 1'
#
loop_
_entity.id
_entity.type
_entity.pdbx_description
1 polymer ?
#
loop_
_entity_poly.entity_id
_entity_poly.type
_entity_poly.pdbx_seq_one_letter_code
_entity_poly.pdbx_strand_id
1 'polypeptide(L)'
;MPETKNEATVARQNAPPCLADRKLVSFSKFNATESDNANMLSGEHLSGDGTHTASEDHITSAFSGKTGSYQLRLALPEPETANGVGAHIRLRGWESIEYVGIGYTWDNTFQHVKVVNPVWDHWFDFLVGHHDLAWGWRNNWESPEDRPIKDIRLYIKGNPGTEAFLDVSEMLLWQEDVDGMEDLLGPDRRLSSRVLHAVRDYNKKCFLSYKEQAQGFLETGRCPLINGTMLDWPASAPLPLDLEKTGTYQFSWHAQHAATMLMLYAHETGDIPSLFSAHSLISHWLEQSFFKPDANIKYAWYDHGTAERCLAFVQMYDIGQQNGFDHRFMAQLRLAIFRHAQLLASEVFYAGHQRIRYHNHAWFQDLALLAVCLAFPSWPCAETWVKTALWRLEDQFAVLIRRDNGYSVFVENSIGYHQGVQRIVEFAGVLTTLSDRETEIPEIAQELKAFSDFFRYPDARRTLSQGDTFRLPNLDEPNPRGQMPYGTPEVTVLPETGYAIVKSDHAEHPFMLTMLATSLSRTHKHEDNLSFTLYFDGLEWLIDPSFHSHEYDAPIPAYLRSAAAHNCVFLPDTPYSIDPGLTRLEGRRDGNTCQLSGTHEGYEGMTLSRRLTCALDRLEISGSDILSEPCEGAQLRFHCGEHVSAEIEEGRVLLTHPGSDFILVLEVADASVERVRGGDEPPRMGGLVGHGFMEHGAIDTLIFDVAGRSQVDWRVYAKET
;
A
#
# COMPACT_ATOMS: atom_id res chain seq x y z
N MET A 1 52.50 21.27 0.13
CA MET A 1 51.70 20.62 1.19
C MET A 1 51.15 19.31 0.64
N PRO A 2 51.63 18.14 1.10
CA PRO A 2 51.13 16.84 0.67
C PRO A 2 50.36 16.06 1.76
N GLU A 3 49.97 16.68 2.88
CA GLU A 3 49.36 15.98 4.03
C GLU A 3 47.86 15.63 3.85
N THR A 4 47.10 16.35 3.03
CA THR A 4 45.64 16.17 2.92
C THR A 4 45.19 14.89 2.19
N LYS A 5 46.03 14.27 1.35
CA LYS A 5 45.67 13.01 0.67
C LYS A 5 45.72 11.78 1.58
N ASN A 6 46.51 11.83 2.65
CA ASN A 6 46.68 10.68 3.54
C ASN A 6 45.51 10.57 4.53
N GLU A 7 45.02 11.68 5.08
CA GLU A 7 43.91 11.72 6.04
C GLU A 7 42.56 11.32 5.41
N ALA A 8 42.23 11.81 4.22
CA ALA A 8 41.00 11.44 3.51
C ALA A 8 40.94 9.95 3.12
N THR A 9 42.10 9.31 2.95
CA THR A 9 42.19 7.86 2.66
C THR A 9 42.00 7.03 3.92
N VAL A 10 42.47 7.52 5.08
CA VAL A 10 42.29 6.89 6.40
C VAL A 10 40.86 7.03 6.91
N ALA A 11 40.22 8.20 6.75
CA ALA A 11 38.82 8.42 7.12
C ALA A 11 37.86 7.45 6.41
N ARG A 12 38.14 7.11 5.14
CA ARG A 12 37.32 6.18 4.34
C ARG A 12 37.45 4.71 4.77
N GLN A 13 38.59 4.30 5.36
CA GLN A 13 38.83 2.91 5.75
C GLN A 13 38.14 2.53 7.08
N ASN A 14 37.74 3.51 7.90
CA ASN A 14 37.16 3.30 9.23
C ASN A 14 35.74 3.88 9.40
N ALA A 15 35.13 4.40 8.33
CA ALA A 15 33.80 5.01 8.41
C ALA A 15 32.71 3.97 8.75
N PRO A 16 31.70 4.32 9.56
CA PRO A 16 30.54 3.46 9.80
C PRO A 16 29.84 3.07 8.49
N PRO A 17 29.34 1.83 8.36
CA PRO A 17 28.60 1.40 7.16
C PRO A 17 27.39 2.29 6.80
N CYS A 18 26.80 2.96 7.78
CA CYS A 18 25.68 3.88 7.61
C CYS A 18 26.06 5.21 6.93
N LEU A 19 27.37 5.53 6.82
CA LEU A 19 27.89 6.68 6.08
C LEU A 19 28.58 6.29 4.76
N ALA A 20 28.40 5.05 4.29
CA ALA A 20 29.03 4.55 3.06
C ALA A 20 28.53 5.24 1.78
N ASP A 21 27.38 5.91 1.84
CA ASP A 21 26.79 6.73 0.79
C ASP A 21 27.38 8.15 0.74
N ARG A 22 28.46 8.42 1.47
CA ARG A 22 29.06 9.75 1.58
C ARG A 22 30.54 9.73 1.27
N LYS A 23 31.03 10.86 0.73
CA LYS A 23 32.45 11.13 0.57
C LYS A 23 32.91 11.93 1.78
N LEU A 24 33.35 11.24 2.83
CA LEU A 24 33.74 11.89 4.09
C LEU A 24 35.10 12.59 3.98
N VAL A 25 35.17 13.81 4.51
CA VAL A 25 36.40 14.54 4.84
C VAL A 25 36.85 14.16 6.26
N SER A 26 35.91 14.19 7.20
CA SER A 26 36.10 13.83 8.61
C SER A 26 34.78 13.30 9.19
N PHE A 27 34.87 12.54 10.28
CA PHE A 27 33.72 12.19 11.09
C PHE A 27 34.14 11.96 12.54
N SER A 28 33.19 12.14 13.45
CA SER A 28 33.33 11.87 14.87
C SER A 28 32.21 10.94 15.31
N LYS A 29 32.59 9.95 16.10
CA LYS A 29 31.71 8.91 16.61
C LYS A 29 31.65 9.01 18.14
N PHE A 30 30.44 9.00 18.68
CA PHE A 30 30.17 9.00 20.11
C PHE A 30 29.36 7.75 20.46
N ASN A 31 29.89 6.85 21.29
CA ASN A 31 29.25 5.57 21.63
C ASN A 31 29.33 5.24 23.14
N ALA A 32 28.63 4.19 23.59
CA ALA A 32 28.61 3.80 25.00
C ALA A 32 29.92 3.12 25.49
N THR A 33 30.75 2.59 24.58
CA THR A 33 32.00 1.86 24.90
C THR A 33 33.24 2.56 24.39
N GLU A 34 34.31 2.60 25.20
CA GLU A 34 35.64 2.94 24.69
C GLU A 34 36.03 1.96 23.58
N SER A 35 36.20 2.49 22.37
CA SER A 35 36.74 1.77 21.22
C SER A 35 37.77 2.65 20.52
N ASP A 36 38.71 2.04 19.77
CA ASP A 36 39.93 2.69 19.26
C ASP A 36 39.75 3.94 18.38
N ASN A 37 38.51 4.38 18.07
CA ASN A 37 38.22 5.59 17.30
C ASN A 37 36.89 6.27 17.69
N ALA A 38 36.43 6.15 18.94
CA ALA A 38 35.18 6.76 19.40
C ALA A 38 35.34 7.52 20.72
N ASN A 39 34.63 8.65 20.82
CA ASN A 39 34.47 9.39 22.07
C ASN A 39 33.39 8.71 22.93
N MET A 40 33.61 8.62 24.24
CA MET A 40 32.62 8.05 25.14
C MET A 40 31.40 8.98 25.27
N LEU A 41 30.20 8.44 25.09
CA LEU A 41 28.95 9.06 25.53
C LEU A 41 28.92 9.02 27.06
N SER A 42 29.60 9.96 27.72
CA SER A 42 29.63 10.03 29.18
C SER A 42 28.33 10.68 29.70
N GLY A 43 27.83 10.19 30.83
CA GLY A 43 26.68 10.81 31.50
C GLY A 43 26.90 12.27 31.90
N GLU A 44 28.15 12.74 31.98
CA GLU A 44 28.50 14.14 32.28
C GLU A 44 28.18 15.10 31.12
N HIS A 45 28.18 14.60 29.89
CA HIS A 45 27.86 15.38 28.69
C HIS A 45 26.41 15.22 28.21
N LEU A 46 25.68 14.30 28.82
CA LEU A 46 24.27 14.05 28.50
C LEU A 46 23.35 14.86 29.41
N SER A 47 22.34 15.44 28.78
CA SER A 47 21.25 16.15 29.47
C SER A 47 19.94 15.89 28.76
N GLY A 48 18.82 16.04 29.44
CA GLY A 48 17.51 15.81 28.86
C GLY A 48 16.42 15.65 29.90
N ASP A 49 15.24 15.30 29.43
CA ASP A 49 14.06 15.12 30.29
C ASP A 49 13.98 13.71 30.92
N GLY A 50 14.84 12.79 30.45
CA GLY A 50 14.83 11.38 30.86
C GLY A 50 15.84 11.05 31.95
N THR A 51 15.65 9.91 32.62
CA THR A 51 16.68 9.31 33.47
C THR A 51 17.62 8.47 32.61
N HIS A 52 18.90 8.81 32.60
CA HIS A 52 19.89 8.18 31.74
C HIS A 52 20.62 7.05 32.45
N THR A 53 20.69 5.88 31.81
CA THR A 53 21.42 4.70 32.29
C THR A 53 22.32 4.19 31.17
N ALA A 54 23.58 3.91 31.49
CA ALA A 54 24.52 3.32 30.55
C ALA A 54 24.47 1.79 30.64
N SER A 55 24.36 1.15 29.48
CA SER A 55 24.49 -0.29 29.29
C SER A 55 25.83 -0.60 28.63
N GLU A 56 26.13 -1.89 28.41
CA GLU A 56 27.39 -2.30 27.78
C GLU A 56 27.53 -1.81 26.33
N ASP A 57 26.44 -1.59 25.59
CA ASP A 57 26.47 -1.28 24.16
C ASP A 57 25.64 -0.04 23.76
N HIS A 58 24.90 0.57 24.71
CA HIS A 58 24.07 1.74 24.46
C HIS A 58 23.77 2.53 25.73
N ILE A 59 23.16 3.70 25.56
CA ILE A 59 22.57 4.49 26.64
C ILE A 59 21.06 4.47 26.52
N THR A 60 20.39 4.17 27.62
CA THR A 60 18.94 4.21 27.73
C THR A 60 18.51 5.46 28.48
N SER A 61 17.65 6.26 27.86
CA SER A 61 16.93 7.36 28.50
C SER A 61 15.49 6.94 28.75
N ALA A 62 15.12 6.83 30.03
CA ALA A 62 13.76 6.50 30.46
C ALA A 62 12.92 7.79 30.62
N PHE A 63 11.75 7.84 29.98
CA PHE A 63 10.84 8.98 30.03
C PHE A 63 9.54 8.61 30.73
N SER A 64 8.99 9.57 31.48
CA SER A 64 7.70 9.43 32.15
C SER A 64 6.97 10.77 32.20
N GLY A 65 5.67 10.75 32.48
CA GLY A 65 4.85 11.94 32.61
C GLY A 65 4.06 12.28 31.33
N LYS A 66 3.47 13.48 31.31
CA LYS A 66 2.54 13.93 30.26
C LYS A 66 2.92 15.30 29.68
N THR A 67 4.21 15.63 29.66
CA THR A 67 4.69 16.89 29.05
C THR A 67 4.48 16.91 27.53
N GLY A 68 4.37 15.72 26.92
CA GLY A 68 4.15 15.55 25.49
C GLY A 68 5.35 15.92 24.63
N SER A 69 6.52 16.15 25.23
CA SER A 69 7.76 16.55 24.59
C SER A 69 8.94 16.18 25.47
N TYR A 70 9.94 15.53 24.87
CA TYR A 70 11.12 15.02 25.56
C TYR A 70 12.37 15.21 24.70
N GLN A 71 13.52 15.35 25.33
CA GLN A 71 14.79 15.45 24.62
C GLN A 71 15.92 14.67 25.30
N LEU A 72 16.90 14.31 24.48
CA LEU A 72 18.24 13.88 24.88
C LEU A 72 19.25 14.73 24.11
N ARG A 73 20.18 15.34 24.83
CA ARG A 73 21.21 16.22 24.28
C ARG A 73 22.58 15.73 24.72
N LEU A 74 23.46 15.54 23.74
CA LEU A 74 24.89 15.41 23.92
C LEU A 74 25.55 16.77 23.71
N ALA A 75 26.12 17.35 24.76
CA ALA A 75 27.00 18.51 24.65
C ALA A 75 28.41 18.07 24.26
N LEU A 76 28.98 18.68 23.22
CA LEU A 76 30.33 18.33 22.77
C LEU A 76 31.38 19.01 23.65
N PRO A 77 32.48 18.33 24.01
CA PRO A 77 33.57 18.92 24.77
C PRO A 77 34.17 20.15 24.08
N GLU A 78 34.34 20.06 22.76
CA GLU A 78 34.78 21.15 21.89
C GLU A 78 33.87 21.20 20.65
N PRO A 79 33.59 22.40 20.09
CA PRO A 79 32.81 22.50 18.87
C PRO A 79 33.53 21.86 17.67
N GLU A 80 32.80 21.10 16.86
CA GLU A 80 33.34 20.40 15.69
C GLU A 80 32.72 20.93 14.39
N THR A 81 33.55 21.22 13.39
CA THR A 81 33.06 21.63 12.07
C THR A 81 32.43 20.43 11.36
N ALA A 82 31.14 20.52 11.09
CA ALA A 82 30.37 19.45 10.45
C ALA A 82 29.26 20.03 9.56
N ASN A 83 28.80 19.20 8.62
CA ASN A 83 27.66 19.46 7.74
C ASN A 83 26.66 18.29 7.71
N GLY A 84 26.78 17.36 8.67
CA GLY A 84 25.80 16.33 8.92
C GLY A 84 25.84 15.78 10.33
N VAL A 85 24.70 15.23 10.75
CA VAL A 85 24.44 14.72 12.09
C VAL A 85 23.65 13.41 12.01
N GLY A 86 23.93 12.50 12.93
CA GLY A 86 23.31 11.18 12.92
C GLY A 86 23.22 10.54 14.30
N ALA A 87 22.35 9.56 14.43
CA ALA A 87 22.32 8.66 15.58
C ALA A 87 21.77 7.27 15.20
N HIS A 88 22.27 6.23 15.85
CA HIS A 88 21.70 4.89 15.81
C HIS A 88 20.82 4.69 17.06
N ILE A 89 19.50 4.62 16.86
CA ILE A 89 18.53 4.71 17.96
C ILE A 89 17.48 3.61 17.93
N ARG A 90 16.87 3.34 19.09
CA ARG A 90 15.70 2.47 19.25
C ARG A 90 14.71 3.09 20.23
N LEU A 91 13.43 3.05 19.88
CA LEU A 91 12.31 3.56 20.69
C LEU A 91 11.51 2.39 21.24
N ARG A 92 11.18 2.38 22.54
CA ARG A 92 10.43 1.29 23.18
C ARG A 92 9.38 1.82 24.15
N GLY A 93 8.25 1.12 24.28
CA GLY A 93 7.24 1.37 25.32
C GLY A 93 6.55 2.73 25.26
N TRP A 94 6.49 3.36 24.09
CA TRP A 94 5.72 4.58 23.85
C TRP A 94 4.24 4.24 23.60
N GLU A 95 3.31 5.07 24.10
CA GLU A 95 1.88 4.94 23.75
C GLU A 95 1.62 5.55 22.37
N SER A 96 2.26 6.69 22.10
CA SER A 96 2.22 7.33 20.78
C SER A 96 3.44 8.21 20.55
N ILE A 97 3.85 8.34 19.29
CA ILE A 97 4.90 9.26 18.84
C ILE A 97 4.36 10.01 17.63
N GLU A 98 4.31 11.35 17.70
CA GLU A 98 3.99 12.21 16.57
C GLU A 98 5.19 12.37 15.64
N TYR A 99 6.39 12.55 16.23
CA TYR A 99 7.66 12.52 15.50
C TYR A 99 8.86 12.41 16.44
N VAL A 100 9.98 11.96 15.89
CA VAL A 100 11.32 12.13 16.47
C VAL A 100 12.13 13.08 15.59
N GLY A 101 12.80 14.05 16.21
CA GLY A 101 13.71 14.98 15.54
C GLY A 101 15.16 14.73 15.93
N ILE A 102 16.07 14.90 14.96
CA ILE A 102 17.52 14.95 15.20
C ILE A 102 18.05 16.27 14.67
N GLY A 103 19.01 16.83 15.39
CA GLY A 103 19.57 18.12 15.02
C GLY A 103 20.65 18.62 15.97
N TYR A 104 20.89 19.93 15.89
CA TYR A 104 21.88 20.66 16.68
C TYR A 104 21.46 22.11 16.91
N THR A 105 22.12 22.80 17.84
CA THR A 105 21.85 24.22 18.13
C THR A 105 22.66 25.13 17.21
N TRP A 106 21.99 26.05 16.51
CA TRP A 106 22.57 27.14 15.72
C TRP A 106 21.95 28.48 16.12
N ASP A 107 22.75 29.47 16.54
CA ASP A 107 22.27 30.82 16.92
C ASP A 107 21.08 30.81 17.89
N ASN A 108 21.12 29.90 18.86
CA ASN A 108 20.06 29.62 19.84
C ASN A 108 18.75 29.04 19.25
N THR A 109 18.78 28.58 18.00
CA THR A 109 17.69 27.86 17.32
C THR A 109 18.06 26.39 17.14
N PHE A 110 17.06 25.50 17.22
CA PHE A 110 17.27 24.07 17.02
C PHE A 110 17.02 23.70 15.55
N GLN A 111 18.11 23.43 14.83
CA GLN A 111 18.07 23.01 13.44
C GLN A 111 17.92 21.52 13.38
N HIS A 112 16.88 21.03 12.71
CA HIS A 112 16.54 19.61 12.79
C HIS A 112 15.72 19.14 11.59
N VAL A 113 15.70 17.82 11.41
CA VAL A 113 14.73 17.13 10.58
C VAL A 113 13.91 16.17 11.43
N LYS A 114 12.81 15.64 10.88
CA LYS A 114 11.85 14.82 11.62
C LYS A 114 11.57 13.50 10.90
N VAL A 115 11.55 12.42 11.66
CA VAL A 115 10.91 11.15 11.32
C VAL A 115 9.52 11.15 11.93
N VAL A 116 8.48 11.08 11.10
CA VAL A 116 7.07 11.11 11.55
C VAL A 116 6.50 9.72 11.83
N ASN A 117 7.05 8.68 11.18
CA ASN A 117 6.61 7.30 11.32
C ASN A 117 7.80 6.38 11.72
N PRO A 118 8.48 6.65 12.86
CA PRO A 118 9.67 5.90 13.24
C PRO A 118 9.32 4.43 13.51
N VAL A 119 10.25 3.52 13.20
CA VAL A 119 10.10 2.13 13.65
C VAL A 119 10.22 2.04 15.18
N TRP A 120 9.42 1.16 15.78
CA TRP A 120 9.42 0.89 17.22
C TRP A 120 10.08 -0.45 17.49
N ASP A 121 10.70 -0.60 18.66
CA ASP A 121 11.35 -1.81 19.15
C ASP A 121 12.50 -2.37 18.28
N HIS A 122 12.82 -1.68 17.18
CA HIS A 122 13.95 -1.95 16.29
C HIS A 122 14.92 -0.79 16.27
N TRP A 123 16.20 -1.11 16.05
CA TRP A 123 17.24 -0.13 15.84
C TRP A 123 17.18 0.41 14.42
N PHE A 124 17.42 1.72 14.26
CA PHE A 124 17.53 2.35 12.95
C PHE A 124 18.52 3.52 12.96
N ASP A 125 19.04 3.83 11.78
CA ASP A 125 19.90 4.98 11.55
C ASP A 125 19.06 6.23 11.26
N PHE A 126 19.20 7.25 12.10
CA PHE A 126 18.59 8.55 11.92
C PHE A 126 19.66 9.56 11.50
N LEU A 127 19.88 9.71 10.19
CA LEU A 127 20.96 10.50 9.61
C LEU A 127 20.41 11.64 8.74
N VAL A 128 21.09 12.79 8.76
CA VAL A 128 20.89 13.85 7.77
C VAL A 128 22.16 14.70 7.57
N GLY A 129 22.50 14.97 6.31
CA GLY A 129 23.47 15.98 5.90
C GLY A 129 22.78 17.19 5.26
N HIS A 130 23.43 18.37 5.29
CA HIS A 130 22.91 19.61 4.70
C HIS A 130 22.64 19.51 3.19
N HIS A 131 23.31 18.58 2.51
CA HIS A 131 23.17 18.34 1.08
C HIS A 131 22.24 17.18 0.73
N ASP A 132 21.65 16.53 1.74
CA ASP A 132 20.64 15.50 1.51
C ASP A 132 19.34 16.15 1.02
N LEU A 133 18.64 15.48 0.09
CA LEU A 133 17.31 15.92 -0.32
C LEU A 133 16.35 16.02 0.86
N ALA A 134 16.52 15.14 1.86
CA ALA A 134 15.75 15.12 3.11
C ALA A 134 15.91 16.40 3.93
N TRP A 135 17.09 17.03 3.90
CA TRP A 135 17.33 18.33 4.52
C TRP A 135 16.64 19.44 3.73
N GLY A 136 16.86 19.47 2.41
CA GLY A 136 16.40 20.53 1.52
C GLY A 136 14.91 20.82 1.67
N TRP A 137 14.04 19.86 1.37
CA TRP A 137 12.59 20.08 1.41
C TRP A 137 12.02 20.39 2.82
N ARG A 138 12.74 20.06 3.91
CA ARG A 138 12.35 20.38 5.29
C ARG A 138 12.82 21.76 5.75
N ASN A 139 13.87 22.29 5.13
CA ASN A 139 14.55 23.53 5.51
C ASN A 139 14.61 24.53 4.34
N ASN A 140 13.54 24.63 3.55
CA ASN A 140 13.41 25.59 2.44
C ASN A 140 14.55 25.57 1.40
N TRP A 141 15.19 24.41 1.22
CA TRP A 141 16.34 24.20 0.35
C TRP A 141 17.56 25.07 0.70
N GLU A 142 17.63 25.55 1.94
CA GLU A 142 18.83 26.19 2.47
C GLU A 142 19.90 25.13 2.72
N SER A 143 21.09 25.33 2.17
CA SER A 143 22.28 24.51 2.43
C SER A 143 23.28 25.34 3.23
N PRO A 144 23.30 25.21 4.57
CA PRO A 144 24.25 25.95 5.39
C PRO A 144 25.68 25.52 5.08
N GLU A 145 26.61 26.49 5.05
CA GLU A 145 28.05 26.21 5.03
C GLU A 145 28.47 25.36 6.23
N ASP A 146 29.60 24.65 6.11
CA ASP A 146 30.23 23.88 7.18
C ASP A 146 30.46 24.75 8.42
N ARG A 147 30.04 24.28 9.60
CA ARG A 147 30.00 25.11 10.80
C ARG A 147 30.35 24.34 12.07
N PRO A 148 30.87 25.03 13.10
CA PRO A 148 31.14 24.44 14.40
C PRO A 148 29.83 24.10 15.13
N ILE A 149 29.51 22.82 15.20
CA ILE A 149 28.40 22.26 15.97
C ILE A 149 28.85 22.05 17.42
N LYS A 150 27.96 22.36 18.38
CA LYS A 150 28.26 22.29 19.83
C LYS A 150 27.48 21.21 20.58
N ASP A 151 26.42 20.70 19.96
CA ASP A 151 25.58 19.65 20.54
C ASP A 151 24.90 18.81 19.47
N ILE A 152 24.66 17.55 19.78
CA ILE A 152 23.73 16.68 19.06
C ILE A 152 22.50 16.52 19.93
N ARG A 153 21.31 16.67 19.36
CA ARG A 153 20.05 16.56 20.10
C ARG A 153 19.04 15.70 19.39
N LEU A 154 18.47 14.78 20.15
CA LEU A 154 17.27 14.02 19.81
C LEU A 154 16.09 14.62 20.56
N TYR A 155 14.99 14.78 19.85
CA TYR A 155 13.75 15.35 20.38
C TYR A 155 12.59 14.42 20.05
N ILE A 156 11.74 14.10 21.01
CA ILE A 156 10.60 13.20 20.84
C ILE A 156 9.32 13.94 21.20
N LYS A 157 8.41 14.07 20.24
CA LYS A 157 7.05 14.54 20.44
C LYS A 157 6.14 13.33 20.53
N GLY A 158 5.59 13.04 21.70
CA GLY A 158 4.78 11.85 21.93
C GLY A 158 4.37 11.67 23.39
N ASN A 159 3.62 10.60 23.65
CA ASN A 159 3.20 10.22 25.00
C ASN A 159 3.95 8.94 25.43
N PRO A 160 4.72 8.97 26.53
CA PRO A 160 5.37 7.79 27.06
C PRO A 160 4.32 6.86 27.68
N GLY A 161 4.48 5.55 27.48
CA GLY A 161 3.74 4.56 28.26
C GLY A 161 4.29 4.40 29.67
N THR A 162 3.97 3.26 30.30
CA THR A 162 4.46 2.94 31.66
C THR A 162 5.99 2.86 31.73
N GLU A 163 6.62 2.39 30.67
CA GLU A 163 8.08 2.22 30.56
C GLU A 163 8.57 2.65 29.17
N ALA A 164 8.60 3.96 28.91
CA ALA A 164 9.05 4.51 27.63
C ALA A 164 10.55 4.80 27.62
N PHE A 165 11.23 4.36 26.57
CA PHE A 165 12.68 4.46 26.43
C PHE A 165 13.12 5.01 25.06
N LEU A 166 14.23 5.73 25.08
CA LEU A 166 15.10 5.97 23.93
C LEU A 166 16.44 5.31 24.22
N ASP A 167 16.81 4.32 23.43
CA ASP A 167 18.15 3.77 23.43
C ASP A 167 18.97 4.43 22.32
N VAL A 168 20.21 4.80 22.63
CA VAL A 168 21.18 5.36 21.68
C VAL A 168 22.49 4.60 21.82
N SER A 169 22.89 3.90 20.77
CA SER A 169 24.19 3.21 20.74
C SER A 169 25.30 4.09 20.15
N GLU A 170 24.93 5.00 19.26
CA GLU A 170 25.86 5.87 18.55
C GLU A 170 25.22 7.23 18.25
N MET A 171 26.02 8.30 18.38
CA MET A 171 25.76 9.60 17.74
C MET A 171 26.95 9.95 16.84
N LEU A 172 26.67 10.64 15.74
CA LEU A 172 27.61 10.93 14.67
C LEU A 172 27.59 12.41 14.31
N LEU A 173 28.78 12.95 14.05
CA LEU A 173 28.97 14.17 13.27
C LEU A 173 29.90 13.86 12.11
N TRP A 174 29.67 14.49 10.97
CA TRP A 174 30.59 14.37 9.85
C TRP A 174 30.66 15.64 9.02
N GLN A 175 31.75 15.72 8.28
CA GLN A 175 31.95 16.66 7.19
C GLN A 175 32.11 15.86 5.90
N GLU A 176 31.22 16.07 4.92
CA GLU A 176 31.31 15.46 3.60
C GLU A 176 31.77 16.44 2.52
N ASP A 177 32.52 15.93 1.55
CA ASP A 177 32.93 16.62 0.32
C ASP A 177 31.85 16.41 -0.75
N VAL A 178 31.13 17.49 -1.05
CA VAL A 178 29.99 17.49 -1.98
C VAL A 178 30.44 17.37 -3.43
N ASP A 179 31.63 17.90 -3.74
CA ASP A 179 32.21 17.87 -5.10
C ASP A 179 32.82 16.51 -5.42
N GLY A 180 33.20 15.74 -4.39
CA GLY A 180 33.75 14.39 -4.49
C GLY A 180 32.74 13.28 -4.78
N MET A 181 31.50 13.60 -5.17
CA MET A 181 30.45 12.61 -5.43
C MET A 181 30.77 11.71 -6.63
N GLU A 182 31.34 12.26 -7.71
CA GLU A 182 31.74 11.44 -8.88
C GLU A 182 32.75 10.34 -8.49
N ASP A 183 33.70 10.66 -7.61
CA ASP A 183 34.67 9.72 -7.07
C ASP A 183 34.05 8.65 -6.16
N LEU A 184 32.92 8.95 -5.52
CA LEU A 184 32.16 7.98 -4.71
C LEU A 184 31.42 6.98 -5.60
N LEU A 185 30.76 7.48 -6.64
CA LEU A 185 29.99 6.63 -7.55
C LEU A 185 30.90 5.73 -8.40
N GLY A 186 32.16 6.14 -8.60
CA GLY A 186 33.14 5.39 -9.36
C GLY A 186 32.86 5.38 -10.86
N PRO A 187 33.57 4.57 -11.66
CA PRO A 187 33.43 4.58 -13.11
C PRO A 187 32.02 4.16 -13.55
N ASP A 188 31.61 4.67 -14.71
CA ASP A 188 30.38 4.23 -15.37
C ASP A 188 30.48 2.75 -15.73
N ARG A 189 29.41 2.00 -15.45
CA ARG A 189 29.29 0.56 -15.68
C ARG A 189 27.95 0.27 -16.32
N ARG A 190 27.94 -0.67 -17.26
CA ARG A 190 26.71 -1.15 -17.88
C ARG A 190 25.79 -1.76 -16.82
N LEU A 191 24.54 -1.32 -16.80
CA LEU A 191 23.53 -1.82 -15.87
C LEU A 191 23.12 -3.27 -16.17
N SER A 192 22.64 -3.97 -15.14
CA SER A 192 22.14 -5.35 -15.27
C SER A 192 20.90 -5.43 -16.15
N SER A 193 20.99 -6.15 -17.27
CA SER A 193 19.85 -6.34 -18.19
C SER A 193 18.67 -7.07 -17.53
N ARG A 194 18.94 -7.96 -16.56
CA ARG A 194 17.90 -8.68 -15.80
C ARG A 194 17.07 -7.73 -14.94
N VAL A 195 17.74 -6.80 -14.24
CA VAL A 195 17.07 -5.78 -13.41
C VAL A 195 16.25 -4.83 -14.28
N LEU A 196 16.85 -4.34 -15.37
CA LEU A 196 16.17 -3.44 -16.32
C LEU A 196 14.97 -4.11 -17.01
N HIS A 197 15.03 -5.42 -17.26
CA HIS A 197 13.89 -6.18 -17.75
C HIS A 197 12.78 -6.25 -16.70
N ALA A 198 13.11 -6.55 -15.43
CA ALA A 198 12.14 -6.59 -14.34
C ALA A 198 11.43 -5.22 -14.15
N VAL A 199 12.18 -4.11 -14.17
CA VAL A 199 11.62 -2.75 -14.07
C VAL A 199 10.69 -2.45 -15.25
N ARG A 200 11.09 -2.77 -16.48
CA ARG A 200 10.25 -2.54 -17.67
C ARG A 200 8.99 -3.38 -17.64
N ASP A 201 9.08 -4.66 -17.26
CA ASP A 201 7.93 -5.55 -17.17
C ASP A 201 6.94 -5.09 -16.12
N TYR A 202 7.43 -4.63 -14.96
CA TYR A 202 6.60 -3.96 -13.95
C TYR A 202 5.88 -2.74 -14.54
N ASN A 203 6.61 -1.82 -15.19
CA ASN A 203 6.02 -0.62 -15.79
C ASN A 203 4.99 -0.95 -16.88
N LYS A 204 5.23 -1.97 -17.72
CA LYS A 204 4.24 -2.42 -18.73
C LYS A 204 2.94 -2.90 -18.09
N LYS A 205 3.04 -3.59 -16.95
CA LYS A 205 1.84 -4.00 -16.20
C LYS A 205 1.13 -2.78 -15.62
N CYS A 206 1.85 -1.78 -15.11
CA CYS A 206 1.28 -0.55 -14.54
C CYS A 206 0.60 0.37 -15.57
N PHE A 207 1.20 0.52 -16.76
CA PHE A 207 0.69 1.39 -17.82
C PHE A 207 0.12 0.56 -18.96
N LEU A 208 -1.09 0.02 -18.83
CA LEU A 208 -1.68 -0.87 -19.85
C LEU A 208 -1.92 -0.17 -21.20
N SER A 209 -2.26 1.13 -21.18
CA SER A 209 -2.61 1.94 -22.37
C SER A 209 -1.44 2.76 -22.90
N TYR A 210 -0.20 2.45 -22.51
CA TYR A 210 0.97 3.27 -22.87
C TYR A 210 1.17 3.40 -24.38
N LYS A 211 0.72 2.43 -25.19
CA LYS A 211 0.86 2.45 -26.65
C LYS A 211 -0.02 3.53 -27.24
N GLU A 212 -1.31 3.48 -26.93
CA GLU A 212 -2.30 4.46 -27.40
C GLU A 212 -1.95 5.85 -26.87
N GLN A 213 -1.48 5.95 -25.63
CA GLN A 213 -1.10 7.22 -25.00
C GLN A 213 0.18 7.82 -25.60
N ALA A 214 1.20 7.00 -25.88
CA ALA A 214 2.42 7.47 -26.54
C ALA A 214 2.13 7.95 -27.97
N GLN A 215 1.32 7.20 -28.73
CA GLN A 215 0.86 7.62 -30.05
C GLN A 215 0.06 8.93 -29.99
N GLY A 216 -0.89 9.01 -29.06
CA GLY A 216 -1.68 10.22 -28.85
C GLY A 216 -0.81 11.42 -28.50
N PHE A 217 0.24 11.26 -27.68
CA PHE A 217 1.21 12.30 -27.39
C PHE A 217 1.92 12.77 -28.66
N LEU A 218 2.42 11.84 -29.49
CA LEU A 218 3.14 12.16 -30.72
C LEU A 218 2.25 12.86 -31.76
N GLU A 219 1.00 12.44 -31.88
CA GLU A 219 0.06 12.95 -32.90
C GLU A 219 -0.57 14.29 -32.51
N THR A 220 -0.83 14.49 -31.21
CA THR A 220 -1.66 15.61 -30.73
C THR A 220 -0.94 16.57 -29.77
N GLY A 221 0.22 16.17 -29.24
CA GLY A 221 0.96 16.91 -28.20
C GLY A 221 0.34 16.82 -26.81
N ARG A 222 -0.77 16.11 -26.62
CA ARG A 222 -1.45 15.97 -25.31
C ARG A 222 -0.61 15.14 -24.35
N CYS A 223 -0.54 15.55 -23.08
CA CYS A 223 0.28 14.91 -22.06
C CYS A 223 -0.35 13.61 -21.53
N PRO A 224 0.33 12.45 -21.65
CA PRO A 224 -0.17 11.20 -21.12
C PRO A 224 0.10 11.08 -19.62
N LEU A 225 -0.93 10.76 -18.84
CA LEU A 225 -0.87 10.52 -17.40
C LEU A 225 -1.50 9.16 -17.05
N ILE A 226 -1.43 8.78 -15.77
CA ILE A 226 -1.98 7.51 -15.28
C ILE A 226 -3.48 7.33 -15.61
N ASN A 227 -3.95 6.07 -15.64
CA ASN A 227 -5.33 5.67 -15.92
C ASN A 227 -5.84 6.09 -17.31
N GLY A 228 -4.97 6.11 -18.33
CA GLY A 228 -5.38 6.47 -19.69
C GLY A 228 -5.66 7.95 -19.91
N THR A 229 -5.36 8.80 -18.93
CA THR A 229 -5.62 10.24 -19.01
C THR A 229 -4.71 10.92 -20.04
N MET A 230 -5.29 11.82 -20.84
CA MET A 230 -4.56 12.68 -21.79
C MET A 230 -4.95 14.14 -21.52
N LEU A 231 -4.05 14.96 -21.00
CA LEU A 231 -4.30 16.38 -20.74
C LEU A 231 -3.91 17.24 -21.94
N ASP A 232 -4.68 18.30 -22.20
CA ASP A 232 -4.34 19.25 -23.24
C ASP A 232 -3.06 20.00 -22.88
N TRP A 233 -2.10 20.05 -23.81
CA TRP A 233 -0.83 20.73 -23.60
C TRP A 233 -0.51 21.64 -24.78
N PRO A 234 -0.99 22.90 -24.76
CA PRO A 234 -0.69 23.87 -25.80
C PRO A 234 0.81 24.13 -25.89
N ALA A 235 1.34 24.31 -27.11
CA ALA A 235 2.76 24.53 -27.34
C ALA A 235 3.35 25.77 -26.62
N SER A 236 2.51 26.74 -26.24
CA SER A 236 2.91 27.93 -25.48
C SER A 236 2.84 27.74 -23.96
N ALA A 237 2.29 26.64 -23.46
CA ALA A 237 2.10 26.40 -22.05
C ALA A 237 3.29 25.62 -21.46
N PRO A 238 3.87 26.07 -20.34
CA PRO A 238 5.00 25.38 -19.70
C PRO A 238 4.60 24.04 -19.07
N LEU A 239 3.31 23.89 -18.72
CA LEU A 239 2.73 22.69 -18.12
C LEU A 239 1.41 22.35 -18.84
N PRO A 240 0.95 21.08 -18.80
CA PRO A 240 -0.37 20.69 -19.27
C PRO A 240 -1.48 21.47 -18.56
N LEU A 241 -2.54 21.80 -19.30
CA LEU A 241 -3.75 22.39 -18.72
C LEU A 241 -4.39 21.39 -17.75
N ASP A 242 -5.04 21.90 -16.71
CA ASP A 242 -5.70 21.11 -15.66
C ASP A 242 -4.79 20.17 -14.85
N LEU A 243 -3.46 20.28 -14.98
CA LEU A 243 -2.52 19.45 -14.20
C LEU A 243 -2.81 19.56 -12.69
N GLU A 244 -3.15 20.75 -12.20
CA GLU A 244 -3.43 21.00 -10.78
C GLU A 244 -4.82 20.55 -10.31
N LYS A 245 -5.70 20.13 -11.23
CA LYS A 245 -7.10 19.80 -10.93
C LYS A 245 -7.24 18.66 -9.92
N THR A 246 -6.32 17.69 -9.96
CA THR A 246 -6.31 16.56 -9.02
C THR A 246 -4.90 16.28 -8.52
N GLY A 247 -4.80 15.68 -7.33
CA GLY A 247 -3.51 15.21 -6.81
C GLY A 247 -2.90 14.11 -7.69
N THR A 248 -3.74 13.24 -8.27
CA THR A 248 -3.31 12.14 -9.14
C THR A 248 -2.56 12.62 -10.38
N TYR A 249 -2.99 13.72 -10.99
CA TYR A 249 -2.31 14.27 -12.17
C TYR A 249 -0.96 14.86 -11.83
N GLN A 250 -0.88 15.63 -10.74
CA GLN A 250 0.37 16.19 -10.23
C GLN A 250 1.36 15.09 -9.85
N PHE A 251 0.90 14.09 -9.11
CA PHE A 251 1.67 12.88 -8.80
C PHE A 251 2.19 12.22 -10.09
N SER A 252 1.32 11.91 -11.05
CA SER A 252 1.68 11.22 -12.29
C SER A 252 2.71 12.00 -13.12
N TRP A 253 2.65 13.34 -13.09
CA TRP A 253 3.64 14.20 -13.73
C TRP A 253 5.00 14.10 -13.04
N HIS A 254 5.05 14.33 -11.72
CA HIS A 254 6.31 14.30 -10.98
C HIS A 254 6.88 12.89 -10.86
N ALA A 255 6.08 11.82 -11.00
CA ALA A 255 6.53 10.43 -11.07
C ALA A 255 7.14 10.05 -12.43
N GLN A 256 7.16 10.96 -13.42
CA GLN A 256 7.69 10.73 -14.76
C GLN A 256 6.93 9.63 -15.54
N HIS A 257 5.62 9.50 -15.33
CA HIS A 257 4.80 8.52 -16.06
C HIS A 257 4.76 8.80 -17.56
N ALA A 258 4.65 10.07 -17.96
CA ALA A 258 4.67 10.45 -19.37
C ALA A 258 5.97 9.98 -20.06
N ALA A 259 7.12 10.24 -19.44
CA ALA A 259 8.41 9.78 -19.94
C ALA A 259 8.50 8.25 -19.95
N THR A 260 7.99 7.59 -18.90
CA THR A 260 7.98 6.12 -18.80
C THR A 260 7.18 5.47 -19.92
N MET A 261 5.96 5.95 -20.20
CA MET A 261 5.13 5.44 -21.29
C MET A 261 5.82 5.60 -22.66
N LEU A 262 6.46 6.76 -22.90
CA LEU A 262 7.22 7.02 -24.13
C LEU A 262 8.47 6.12 -24.23
N MET A 263 9.19 5.87 -23.13
CA MET A 263 10.32 4.93 -23.10
C MET A 263 9.87 3.49 -23.39
N LEU A 264 8.74 3.06 -22.83
CA LEU A 264 8.16 1.73 -23.11
C LEU A 264 7.79 1.60 -24.58
N TYR A 265 7.13 2.61 -25.15
CA TYR A 265 6.74 2.61 -26.57
C TYR A 265 7.97 2.60 -27.48
N ALA A 266 8.96 3.45 -27.22
CA ALA A 266 10.21 3.50 -27.97
C ALA A 266 10.96 2.16 -27.90
N HIS A 267 10.98 1.52 -26.74
CA HIS A 267 11.64 0.22 -26.57
C HIS A 267 10.98 -0.87 -27.44
N GLU A 268 9.65 -0.93 -27.51
CA GLU A 268 8.96 -1.96 -28.31
C GLU A 268 8.99 -1.71 -29.81
N THR A 269 8.97 -0.45 -30.23
CA THR A 269 8.78 -0.08 -31.64
C THR A 269 10.08 0.37 -32.33
N GLY A 270 11.10 0.75 -31.56
CA GLY A 270 12.27 1.47 -32.07
C GLY A 270 11.98 2.93 -32.42
N ASP A 271 10.85 3.49 -31.98
CA ASP A 271 10.45 4.86 -32.30
C ASP A 271 11.36 5.91 -31.62
N ILE A 272 12.23 6.49 -32.43
CA ILE A 272 13.20 7.51 -32.01
C ILE A 272 12.53 8.83 -31.55
N PRO A 273 11.48 9.36 -32.20
CA PRO A 273 10.75 10.53 -31.71
C PRO A 273 10.27 10.39 -30.25
N SER A 274 9.63 9.27 -29.90
CA SER A 274 9.18 8.99 -28.53
C SER A 274 10.33 9.02 -27.54
N LEU A 275 11.47 8.44 -27.91
CA LEU A 275 12.67 8.46 -27.08
C LEU A 275 13.18 9.90 -26.84
N PHE A 276 13.24 10.72 -27.88
CA PHE A 276 13.64 12.13 -27.72
C PHE A 276 12.67 12.90 -26.82
N SER A 277 11.37 12.65 -26.93
CA SER A 277 10.36 13.25 -26.06
C SER A 277 10.52 12.82 -24.60
N ALA A 278 10.75 11.53 -24.34
CA ALA A 278 11.03 11.03 -23.00
C ALA A 278 12.29 11.66 -22.39
N HIS A 279 13.37 11.73 -23.16
CA HIS A 279 14.62 12.40 -22.76
C HIS A 279 14.38 13.88 -22.43
N SER A 280 13.57 14.57 -23.24
CA SER A 280 13.27 15.99 -23.04
C SER A 280 12.46 16.23 -21.77
N LEU A 281 11.47 15.39 -21.48
CA LEU A 281 10.67 15.46 -20.25
C LEU A 281 11.53 15.27 -19.00
N ILE A 282 12.39 14.25 -18.98
CA ILE A 282 13.30 13.99 -17.85
C ILE A 282 14.32 15.12 -17.69
N SER A 283 14.92 15.57 -18.79
CA SER A 283 15.89 16.68 -18.77
C SER A 283 15.25 17.95 -18.20
N HIS A 284 14.04 18.29 -18.67
CA HIS A 284 13.31 19.45 -18.18
C HIS A 284 12.98 19.33 -16.69
N TRP A 285 12.52 18.17 -16.23
CA TRP A 285 12.24 17.94 -14.82
C TRP A 285 13.50 18.07 -13.96
N LEU A 286 14.64 17.53 -14.40
CA LEU A 286 15.90 17.69 -13.67
C LEU A 286 16.27 19.18 -13.51
N GLU A 287 16.12 19.97 -14.58
CA GLU A 287 16.44 21.41 -14.56
C GLU A 287 15.50 22.25 -13.70
N GLN A 288 14.21 21.91 -13.65
CA GLN A 288 13.19 22.72 -12.96
C GLN A 288 12.90 22.25 -11.53
N SER A 289 13.08 20.97 -11.24
CA SER A 289 12.58 20.33 -10.02
C SER A 289 13.67 19.66 -9.17
N PHE A 290 14.79 19.26 -9.77
CA PHE A 290 15.91 18.63 -9.04
C PHE A 290 17.03 19.61 -8.72
N PHE A 291 17.55 20.31 -9.74
CA PHE A 291 18.61 21.30 -9.57
C PHE A 291 18.08 22.65 -9.07
N LYS A 292 16.76 22.79 -8.96
CA LYS A 292 16.07 23.95 -8.40
C LYS A 292 14.90 23.48 -7.55
N PRO A 293 14.57 24.20 -6.47
CA PRO A 293 13.35 23.94 -5.71
C PRO A 293 12.12 24.04 -6.62
N ASP A 294 11.34 22.96 -6.69
CA ASP A 294 10.07 22.95 -7.39
C ASP A 294 9.02 23.76 -6.61
N ALA A 295 8.15 24.49 -7.30
CA ALA A 295 7.03 25.19 -6.67
C ALA A 295 6.04 24.22 -6.02
N ASN A 296 5.86 23.03 -6.61
CA ASN A 296 5.00 21.97 -6.10
C ASN A 296 5.81 20.96 -5.27
N ILE A 297 6.35 21.43 -4.14
CA ILE A 297 7.20 20.62 -3.25
C ILE A 297 6.53 19.30 -2.87
N LYS A 298 5.21 19.33 -2.58
CA LYS A 298 4.45 18.16 -2.14
C LYS A 298 4.51 17.03 -3.17
N TYR A 299 4.18 17.29 -4.43
CA TYR A 299 4.12 16.22 -5.44
C TYR A 299 5.48 15.94 -6.08
N ALA A 300 6.38 16.93 -6.14
CA ALA A 300 7.77 16.70 -6.52
C ALA A 300 8.46 15.67 -5.62
N TRP A 301 8.16 15.69 -4.32
CA TRP A 301 8.76 14.81 -3.31
C TRP A 301 7.77 13.88 -2.64
N TYR A 302 6.64 13.58 -3.28
CA TYR A 302 5.69 12.60 -2.74
C TYR A 302 6.35 11.21 -2.68
N ASP A 303 6.11 10.45 -1.63
CA ASP A 303 6.86 9.23 -1.27
C ASP A 303 6.94 8.20 -2.41
N HIS A 304 5.80 7.68 -2.87
CA HIS A 304 5.77 6.70 -3.95
C HIS A 304 6.09 7.32 -5.33
N GLY A 305 5.78 8.60 -5.56
CA GLY A 305 6.11 9.28 -6.83
C GLY A 305 7.62 9.50 -6.99
N THR A 306 8.32 9.73 -5.87
CA THR A 306 9.78 9.80 -5.83
C THR A 306 10.40 8.44 -6.17
N ALA A 307 9.81 7.37 -5.67
CA ALA A 307 10.25 6.00 -5.96
C ALA A 307 10.06 5.62 -7.44
N GLU A 308 8.87 5.85 -8.00
CA GLU A 308 8.58 5.55 -9.41
C GLU A 308 9.41 6.41 -10.37
N ARG A 309 9.61 7.70 -10.05
CA ARG A 309 10.53 8.56 -10.80
C ARG A 309 11.97 8.02 -10.79
N CYS A 310 12.43 7.48 -9.67
CA CYS A 310 13.76 6.88 -9.59
C CYS A 310 13.87 5.68 -10.56
N LEU A 311 12.84 4.83 -10.65
CA LEU A 311 12.79 3.75 -11.65
C LEU A 311 12.78 4.26 -13.09
N ALA A 312 12.09 5.37 -13.36
CA ALA A 312 12.14 6.04 -14.67
C ALA A 312 13.56 6.52 -15.01
N PHE A 313 14.27 7.10 -14.04
CA PHE A 313 15.66 7.54 -14.23
C PHE A 313 16.62 6.40 -14.50
N VAL A 314 16.50 5.26 -13.79
CA VAL A 314 17.31 4.06 -14.06
C VAL A 314 17.13 3.57 -15.50
N GLN A 315 15.89 3.56 -16.00
CA GLN A 315 15.61 3.19 -17.40
C GLN A 315 16.20 4.18 -18.40
N MET A 316 16.04 5.49 -18.15
CA MET A 316 16.61 6.53 -19.01
C MET A 316 18.15 6.47 -19.02
N TYR A 317 18.78 6.09 -17.91
CA TYR A 317 20.22 5.92 -17.83
C TYR A 317 20.70 4.74 -18.70
N ASP A 318 20.03 3.59 -18.64
CA ASP A 318 20.32 2.46 -19.55
C ASP A 318 20.15 2.83 -21.02
N ILE A 319 19.04 3.51 -21.34
CA ILE A 319 18.78 4.02 -22.68
C ILE A 319 19.88 4.97 -23.15
N GLY A 320 20.34 5.88 -22.28
CA GLY A 320 21.43 6.79 -22.57
C GLY A 320 22.76 6.09 -22.80
N GLN A 321 23.06 5.03 -22.05
CA GLN A 321 24.24 4.18 -22.30
C GLN A 321 24.16 3.49 -23.66
N GLN A 322 22.98 3.00 -24.05
CA GLN A 322 22.77 2.31 -25.32
C GLN A 322 22.83 3.23 -26.54
N ASN A 323 22.39 4.48 -26.38
CA ASN A 323 22.29 5.46 -27.48
C ASN A 323 23.42 6.51 -27.49
N GLY A 324 24.35 6.45 -26.53
CA GLY A 324 25.48 7.36 -26.46
C GLY A 324 25.09 8.80 -26.17
N PHE A 325 24.20 9.01 -25.18
CA PHE A 325 23.84 10.35 -24.73
C PHE A 325 25.05 11.11 -24.17
N ASP A 326 24.96 12.44 -24.16
CA ASP A 326 26.11 13.26 -23.78
C ASP A 326 26.50 13.06 -22.30
N HIS A 327 27.79 13.26 -22.03
CA HIS A 327 28.37 13.04 -20.71
C HIS A 327 27.68 13.88 -19.62
N ARG A 328 27.28 15.12 -19.93
CA ARG A 328 26.70 16.02 -18.92
C ARG A 328 25.33 15.50 -18.48
N PHE A 329 24.45 15.17 -19.43
CA PHE A 329 23.14 14.59 -19.10
C PHE A 329 23.30 13.30 -18.29
N MET A 330 24.20 12.40 -18.72
CA MET A 330 24.44 11.13 -18.03
C MET A 330 24.97 11.32 -16.60
N ALA A 331 25.88 12.27 -16.38
CA ALA A 331 26.38 12.59 -15.05
C ALA A 331 25.28 13.17 -14.14
N GLN A 332 24.47 14.09 -14.66
CA GLN A 332 23.34 14.68 -13.94
C GLN A 332 22.28 13.65 -13.57
N LEU A 333 21.92 12.76 -14.50
CA LEU A 333 20.95 11.71 -14.27
C LEU A 333 21.45 10.69 -13.24
N ARG A 334 22.73 10.29 -13.31
CA ARG A 334 23.34 9.39 -12.33
C ARG A 334 23.35 9.98 -10.92
N LEU A 335 23.71 11.26 -10.80
CA LEU A 335 23.63 11.99 -9.53
C LEU A 335 22.20 12.02 -8.99
N ALA A 336 21.21 12.28 -9.86
CA ALA A 336 19.81 12.27 -9.47
C ALA A 336 19.37 10.90 -8.97
N ILE A 337 19.70 9.80 -9.68
CA ILE A 337 19.40 8.43 -9.22
C ILE A 337 20.00 8.17 -7.83
N PHE A 338 21.28 8.51 -7.64
CA PHE A 338 21.95 8.31 -6.36
C PHE A 338 21.28 9.07 -5.22
N ARG A 339 21.00 10.36 -5.41
CA ARG A 339 20.34 11.19 -4.39
C ARG A 339 18.91 10.73 -4.09
N HIS A 340 18.17 10.25 -5.10
CA HIS A 340 16.86 9.63 -4.88
C HIS A 340 17.00 8.33 -4.06
N ALA A 341 17.95 7.46 -4.37
CA ALA A 341 18.18 6.24 -3.58
C ALA A 341 18.59 6.55 -2.13
N GLN A 342 19.45 7.54 -1.92
CA GLN A 342 19.79 8.04 -0.58
C GLN A 342 18.55 8.54 0.19
N LEU A 343 17.65 9.28 -0.48
CA LEU A 343 16.39 9.73 0.12
C LEU A 343 15.47 8.55 0.46
N LEU A 344 15.33 7.57 -0.43
CA LEU A 344 14.51 6.37 -0.21
C LEU A 344 15.05 5.48 0.93
N ALA A 345 16.36 5.43 1.12
CA ALA A 345 16.98 4.74 2.26
C ALA A 345 16.74 5.48 3.59
N SER A 346 16.52 6.79 3.57
CA SER A 346 16.39 7.61 4.78
C SER A 346 15.08 7.37 5.54
N GLU A 347 15.20 7.12 6.85
CA GLU A 347 14.04 7.02 7.75
C GLU A 347 13.23 8.34 7.82
N VAL A 348 13.85 9.49 7.51
CA VAL A 348 13.19 10.81 7.44
C VAL A 348 12.09 10.84 6.38
N PHE A 349 12.24 10.02 5.33
CA PHE A 349 11.36 9.98 4.18
C PHE A 349 10.44 8.75 4.14
N TYR A 350 10.84 7.66 4.82
CA TYR A 350 10.11 6.40 4.79
C TYR A 350 8.67 6.55 5.33
N ALA A 351 7.68 6.22 4.50
CA ALA A 351 6.25 6.46 4.74
C ALA A 351 5.93 7.90 5.20
N GLY A 352 6.77 8.89 4.86
CA GLY A 352 6.73 10.23 5.45
C GLY A 352 5.51 11.09 5.06
N HIS A 353 4.76 10.67 4.04
CA HIS A 353 3.51 11.30 3.61
C HIS A 353 2.26 10.54 4.06
N GLN A 354 2.43 9.45 4.82
CA GLN A 354 1.35 8.62 5.31
C GLN A 354 1.06 8.87 6.78
N ARG A 355 -0.17 8.57 7.20
CA ARG A 355 -0.60 8.72 8.60
C ARG A 355 0.05 7.70 9.53
N ILE A 356 0.43 6.54 9.00
CA ILE A 356 1.02 5.43 9.73
C ILE A 356 2.18 4.85 8.90
N ARG A 357 3.09 4.16 9.59
CA ARG A 357 4.25 3.49 8.97
C ARG A 357 3.85 2.37 8.00
N TYR A 358 2.89 1.54 8.41
CA TYR A 358 2.48 0.35 7.66
C TYR A 358 1.49 0.76 6.58
N HIS A 359 2.00 0.93 5.36
CA HIS A 359 1.22 1.43 4.22
C HIS A 359 1.90 1.03 2.90
N ASN A 360 1.11 0.74 1.87
CA ASN A 360 1.65 0.29 0.57
C ASN A 360 2.60 1.30 -0.10
N HIS A 361 2.49 2.61 0.17
CA HIS A 361 3.44 3.63 -0.31
C HIS A 361 4.89 3.34 0.11
N ALA A 362 5.07 2.77 1.31
CA ALA A 362 6.37 2.38 1.82
C ALA A 362 7.02 1.29 0.94
N TRP A 363 6.21 0.39 0.39
CA TRP A 363 6.69 -0.71 -0.46
C TRP A 363 7.29 -0.19 -1.76
N PHE A 364 6.71 0.86 -2.37
CA PHE A 364 7.29 1.49 -3.55
C PHE A 364 8.71 2.03 -3.26
N GLN A 365 8.92 2.61 -2.07
CA GLN A 365 10.22 3.16 -1.69
C GLN A 365 11.29 2.07 -1.62
N ASP A 366 10.98 0.96 -0.95
CA ASP A 366 11.91 -0.17 -0.81
C ASP A 366 12.16 -0.89 -2.14
N LEU A 367 11.13 -1.02 -3.00
CA LEU A 367 11.29 -1.63 -4.32
C LEU A 367 12.18 -0.80 -5.24
N ALA A 368 11.99 0.52 -5.25
CA ALA A 368 12.85 1.41 -6.01
C ALA A 368 14.29 1.40 -5.45
N LEU A 369 14.45 1.40 -4.13
CA LEU A 369 15.77 1.30 -3.49
C LEU A 369 16.47 -0.01 -3.87
N LEU A 370 15.76 -1.15 -3.78
CA LEU A 370 16.28 -2.46 -4.15
C LEU A 370 16.65 -2.53 -5.63
N ALA A 371 15.77 -2.04 -6.52
CA ALA A 371 16.04 -2.02 -7.96
C ALA A 371 17.28 -1.18 -8.31
N VAL A 372 17.45 -0.01 -7.68
CA VAL A 372 18.64 0.83 -7.87
C VAL A 372 19.89 0.11 -7.39
N CYS A 373 19.87 -0.49 -6.20
CA CYS A 373 21.05 -1.18 -5.66
C CYS A 373 21.47 -2.37 -6.53
N LEU A 374 20.50 -3.09 -7.10
CA LEU A 374 20.78 -4.19 -8.04
C LEU A 374 21.25 -3.69 -9.42
N ALA A 375 20.84 -2.49 -9.83
CA ALA A 375 21.34 -1.85 -11.05
C ALA A 375 22.77 -1.29 -10.86
N PHE A 376 23.09 -0.79 -9.65
CA PHE A 376 24.38 -0.17 -9.30
C PHE A 376 25.09 -0.90 -8.14
N PRO A 377 25.41 -2.20 -8.26
CA PRO A 377 25.93 -3.01 -7.15
C PRO A 377 27.35 -2.61 -6.72
N SER A 378 28.04 -1.76 -7.48
CA SER A 378 29.38 -1.27 -7.13
C SER A 378 29.37 -0.03 -6.24
N TRP A 379 28.21 0.56 -5.96
CA TRP A 379 28.16 1.66 -5.00
C TRP A 379 28.45 1.16 -3.59
N PRO A 380 29.26 1.88 -2.78
CA PRO A 380 29.66 1.38 -1.47
C PRO A 380 28.49 1.12 -0.51
N CYS A 381 27.38 1.87 -0.66
CA CYS A 381 26.17 1.72 0.14
C CYS A 381 25.18 0.66 -0.37
N ALA A 382 25.37 0.10 -1.58
CA ALA A 382 24.37 -0.75 -2.23
C ALA A 382 23.98 -1.96 -1.39
N GLU A 383 24.95 -2.64 -0.78
CA GLU A 383 24.71 -3.80 0.07
C GLU A 383 23.93 -3.44 1.35
N THR A 384 24.24 -2.30 1.98
CA THR A 384 23.51 -1.81 3.16
C THR A 384 22.06 -1.49 2.79
N TRP A 385 21.85 -0.78 1.68
CA TRP A 385 20.52 -0.40 1.21
C TRP A 385 19.69 -1.60 0.74
N VAL A 386 20.29 -2.65 0.17
CA VAL A 386 19.60 -3.92 -0.10
C VAL A 386 19.06 -4.52 1.20
N LYS A 387 19.88 -4.58 2.26
CA LYS A 387 19.45 -5.09 3.57
C LYS A 387 18.32 -4.24 4.15
N THR A 388 18.44 -2.91 4.07
CA THR A 388 17.39 -1.98 4.53
C THR A 388 16.06 -2.23 3.80
N ALA A 389 16.09 -2.29 2.46
CA ALA A 389 14.89 -2.51 1.66
C ALA A 389 14.23 -3.87 1.94
N LEU A 390 15.02 -4.94 2.04
CA LEU A 390 14.48 -6.28 2.31
C LEU A 390 13.88 -6.37 3.71
N TRP A 391 14.59 -5.90 4.73
CA TRP A 391 14.08 -5.91 6.11
C TRP A 391 12.80 -5.07 6.24
N ARG A 392 12.73 -3.89 5.60
CA ARG A 392 11.53 -3.05 5.62
C ARG A 392 10.35 -3.72 4.89
N LEU A 393 10.58 -4.39 3.76
CA LEU A 393 9.54 -5.16 3.08
C LEU A 393 9.02 -6.32 3.96
N GLU A 394 9.92 -7.04 4.62
CA GLU A 394 9.56 -8.13 5.55
C GLU A 394 8.76 -7.61 6.76
N ASP A 395 9.19 -6.49 7.35
CA ASP A 395 8.50 -5.78 8.43
C ASP A 395 7.07 -5.36 8.01
N GLN A 396 6.94 -4.78 6.81
CA GLN A 396 5.65 -4.40 6.27
C GLN A 396 4.74 -5.62 6.02
N PHE A 397 5.28 -6.69 5.44
CA PHE A 397 4.50 -7.88 5.09
C PHE A 397 4.05 -8.63 6.34
N ALA A 398 4.88 -8.69 7.39
CA ALA A 398 4.52 -9.31 8.66
C ALA A 398 3.27 -8.67 9.31
N VAL A 399 2.99 -7.39 9.02
CA VAL A 399 1.83 -6.66 9.55
C VAL A 399 0.67 -6.64 8.56
N LEU A 400 0.94 -6.44 7.27
CA LEU A 400 -0.09 -6.15 6.27
C LEU A 400 -0.53 -7.36 5.45
N ILE A 401 0.17 -8.49 5.56
CA ILE A 401 -0.16 -9.73 4.87
C ILE A 401 -0.37 -10.84 5.89
N ARG A 402 -1.48 -11.55 5.77
CA ARG A 402 -1.76 -12.75 6.55
C ARG A 402 -1.71 -13.98 5.65
N ARG A 403 -0.88 -14.96 6.00
CA ARG A 403 -0.85 -16.27 5.33
C ARG A 403 -1.91 -17.18 5.94
N ASP A 404 -2.67 -17.88 5.10
CA ASP A 404 -3.77 -18.76 5.51
C ASP A 404 -3.95 -19.88 4.46
N ASN A 405 -3.77 -21.14 4.86
CA ASN A 405 -3.93 -22.34 4.03
C ASN A 405 -3.29 -22.27 2.62
N GLY A 406 -2.06 -21.75 2.53
CA GLY A 406 -1.31 -21.64 1.26
C GLY A 406 -1.67 -20.42 0.41
N TYR A 407 -2.41 -19.48 0.98
CA TYR A 407 -2.68 -18.16 0.41
C TYR A 407 -2.04 -17.08 1.27
N SER A 408 -1.68 -15.97 0.64
CA SER A 408 -1.27 -14.73 1.30
C SER A 408 -2.35 -13.71 1.03
N VAL A 409 -2.85 -13.04 2.08
CA VAL A 409 -4.00 -12.13 2.01
C VAL A 409 -3.61 -10.77 2.55
N PHE A 410 -3.71 -9.75 1.70
CA PHE A 410 -3.59 -8.36 2.13
C PHE A 410 -4.78 -7.98 3.04
N VAL A 411 -4.49 -7.48 4.24
CA VAL A 411 -5.46 -7.43 5.35
C VAL A 411 -6.52 -6.31 5.25
N GLU A 412 -6.50 -5.48 4.20
CA GLU A 412 -7.39 -4.33 4.05
C GLU A 412 -8.80 -4.66 3.54
N ASN A 413 -9.29 -5.90 3.66
CA ASN A 413 -10.70 -6.25 3.40
C ASN A 413 -11.27 -5.78 2.03
N SER A 414 -10.42 -5.63 1.01
CA SER A 414 -10.83 -5.23 -0.34
C SER A 414 -10.06 -6.06 -1.37
N ILE A 415 -10.82 -6.74 -2.23
CA ILE A 415 -10.27 -7.53 -3.33
C ILE A 415 -9.62 -6.62 -4.38
N GLY A 416 -10.18 -5.43 -4.62
CA GLY A 416 -9.60 -4.43 -5.52
C GLY A 416 -8.23 -3.94 -5.04
N TYR A 417 -8.11 -3.62 -3.74
CA TYR A 417 -6.81 -3.23 -3.16
C TYR A 417 -5.83 -4.39 -3.15
N HIS A 418 -6.28 -5.62 -2.84
CA HIS A 418 -5.46 -6.82 -2.93
C HIS A 418 -4.86 -6.98 -4.34
N GLN A 419 -5.68 -6.89 -5.39
CA GLN A 419 -5.22 -6.98 -6.78
C GLN A 419 -4.28 -5.82 -7.15
N GLY A 420 -4.52 -4.63 -6.62
CA GLY A 420 -3.65 -3.46 -6.79
C GLY A 420 -2.25 -3.72 -6.24
N VAL A 421 -2.16 -4.26 -5.02
CA VAL A 421 -0.87 -4.52 -4.38
C VAL A 421 -0.18 -5.80 -4.84
N GLN A 422 -0.92 -6.79 -5.36
CA GLN A 422 -0.34 -8.04 -5.89
C GLN A 422 0.79 -7.75 -6.88
N ARG A 423 0.60 -6.80 -7.80
CA ARG A 423 1.62 -6.44 -8.80
C ARG A 423 2.90 -5.89 -8.19
N ILE A 424 2.76 -5.13 -7.11
CA ILE A 424 3.86 -4.54 -6.36
C ILE A 424 4.66 -5.66 -5.69
N VAL A 425 3.98 -6.63 -5.07
CA VAL A 425 4.63 -7.76 -4.41
C VAL A 425 5.22 -8.77 -5.40
N GLU A 426 4.60 -8.98 -6.57
CA GLU A 426 5.21 -9.72 -7.68
C GLU A 426 6.54 -9.10 -8.11
N PHE A 427 6.59 -7.77 -8.23
CA PHE A 427 7.84 -7.07 -8.54
C PHE A 427 8.86 -7.22 -7.42
N ALA A 428 8.43 -7.18 -6.16
CA ALA A 428 9.26 -7.51 -5.00
C ALA A 428 9.90 -8.89 -5.14
N GLY A 429 9.09 -9.93 -5.37
CA GLY A 429 9.57 -11.30 -5.53
C GLY A 429 10.58 -11.48 -6.67
N VAL A 430 10.41 -10.75 -7.78
CA VAL A 430 11.39 -10.75 -8.87
C VAL A 430 12.70 -10.08 -8.43
N LEU A 431 12.64 -8.91 -7.80
CA LEU A 431 13.84 -8.20 -7.35
C LEU A 431 14.60 -8.96 -6.25
N THR A 432 13.90 -9.58 -5.30
CA THR A 432 14.54 -10.39 -4.26
C THR A 432 15.19 -11.63 -4.83
N THR A 433 14.56 -12.29 -5.81
CA THR A 433 15.19 -13.39 -6.56
C THR A 433 16.46 -12.92 -7.28
N LEU A 434 16.48 -11.68 -7.78
CA LEU A 434 17.67 -11.09 -8.42
C LEU A 434 18.75 -10.65 -7.45
N SER A 435 18.43 -10.47 -6.16
CA SER A 435 19.41 -10.10 -5.13
C SER A 435 20.17 -11.31 -4.57
N ASP A 436 19.78 -12.53 -4.97
CA ASP A 436 20.30 -13.80 -4.47
C ASP A 436 20.21 -13.91 -2.93
N ARG A 437 19.20 -13.27 -2.32
CA ARG A 437 18.90 -13.33 -0.88
C ARG A 437 17.76 -14.29 -0.62
N GLU A 438 17.90 -15.09 0.43
CA GLU A 438 16.85 -15.98 0.91
C GLU A 438 15.82 -15.17 1.71
N THR A 439 14.58 -15.11 1.22
CA THR A 439 13.44 -14.45 1.86
C THR A 439 12.14 -15.17 1.47
N GLU A 440 11.06 -14.96 2.23
CA GLU A 440 9.73 -15.49 1.91
C GLU A 440 8.98 -14.67 0.84
N ILE A 441 9.53 -13.51 0.44
CA ILE A 441 8.86 -12.55 -0.45
C ILE A 441 8.41 -13.18 -1.79
N PRO A 442 9.23 -14.00 -2.49
CA PRO A 442 8.79 -14.66 -3.72
C PRO A 442 7.63 -15.64 -3.51
N GLU A 443 7.59 -16.33 -2.38
CA GLU A 443 6.52 -17.25 -2.03
C GLU A 443 5.23 -16.48 -1.73
N ILE A 444 5.32 -15.43 -0.89
CA ILE A 444 4.21 -14.51 -0.60
C ILE A 444 3.62 -13.92 -1.90
N ALA A 445 4.46 -13.54 -2.87
CA ALA A 445 4.02 -13.04 -4.15
C ALA A 445 3.21 -14.08 -4.95
N GLN A 446 3.63 -15.34 -4.95
CA GLN A 446 2.92 -16.43 -5.61
C GLN A 446 1.58 -16.72 -4.92
N GLU A 447 1.56 -16.74 -3.59
CA GLU A 447 0.37 -16.99 -2.80
C GLU A 447 -0.66 -15.84 -2.88
N LEU A 448 -0.22 -14.58 -2.95
CA LEU A 448 -1.10 -13.42 -3.22
C LEU A 448 -1.75 -13.56 -4.59
N LYS A 449 -0.96 -13.90 -5.61
CA LYS A 449 -1.51 -14.14 -6.95
C LYS A 449 -2.52 -15.31 -6.93
N ALA A 450 -2.21 -16.39 -6.22
CA ALA A 450 -3.13 -17.51 -6.07
C ALA A 450 -4.44 -17.08 -5.39
N PHE A 451 -4.38 -16.17 -4.42
CA PHE A 451 -5.57 -15.61 -3.77
C PHE A 451 -6.39 -14.74 -4.74
N SER A 452 -5.77 -13.88 -5.55
CA SER A 452 -6.51 -13.15 -6.59
C SER A 452 -7.17 -14.07 -7.62
N ASP A 453 -6.47 -15.12 -8.05
CA ASP A 453 -7.02 -16.12 -8.97
C ASP A 453 -8.16 -16.93 -8.31
N PHE A 454 -8.11 -17.09 -6.98
CA PHE A 454 -9.11 -17.80 -6.20
C PHE A 454 -10.51 -17.16 -6.26
N PHE A 455 -10.64 -15.82 -6.37
CA PHE A 455 -11.94 -15.13 -6.50
C PHE A 455 -12.41 -14.89 -7.94
N ARG A 456 -11.61 -15.24 -8.95
CA ARG A 456 -12.01 -15.04 -10.34
C ARG A 456 -13.13 -15.99 -10.72
N TYR A 457 -14.14 -15.43 -11.37
CA TYR A 457 -15.17 -16.21 -12.06
C TYR A 457 -14.61 -16.81 -13.37
N PRO A 458 -15.30 -17.78 -14.01
CA PRO A 458 -14.81 -18.45 -15.21
C PRO A 458 -14.49 -17.54 -16.39
N ASP A 459 -15.14 -16.36 -16.48
CA ASP A 459 -14.87 -15.39 -17.55
C ASP A 459 -13.56 -14.60 -17.39
N ALA A 460 -12.86 -14.75 -16.25
CA ALA A 460 -11.59 -14.12 -15.87
C ALA A 460 -11.57 -12.58 -15.91
N ARG A 461 -12.68 -11.92 -16.25
CA ARG A 461 -12.82 -10.46 -16.26
C ARG A 461 -13.44 -9.95 -14.97
N ARG A 462 -14.28 -10.77 -14.35
CA ARG A 462 -15.01 -10.42 -13.14
C ARG A 462 -14.52 -11.24 -11.94
N THR A 463 -14.63 -10.63 -10.78
CA THR A 463 -14.23 -11.16 -9.47
C THR A 463 -15.25 -10.65 -8.44
N LEU A 464 -15.28 -11.29 -7.27
CA LEU A 464 -15.95 -10.73 -6.11
C LEU A 464 -15.51 -9.28 -5.85
N SER A 465 -16.48 -8.39 -5.57
CA SER A 465 -16.25 -6.95 -5.36
C SER A 465 -16.47 -6.53 -3.90
N GLN A 466 -15.89 -7.27 -2.94
CA GLN A 466 -16.01 -6.97 -1.51
C GLN A 466 -15.28 -5.68 -1.12
N GLY A 467 -15.88 -4.92 -0.19
CA GLY A 467 -15.23 -3.78 0.46
C GLY A 467 -15.10 -2.61 -0.50
N ASP A 468 -14.03 -1.83 -0.39
CA ASP A 468 -13.77 -0.75 -1.35
C ASP A 468 -13.22 -1.31 -2.68
N THR A 469 -14.05 -2.08 -3.39
CA THR A 469 -13.76 -2.68 -4.70
C THR A 469 -14.86 -2.28 -5.66
N PHE A 470 -14.49 -1.74 -6.84
CA PHE A 470 -15.47 -1.48 -7.89
C PHE A 470 -15.88 -2.75 -8.61
N ARG A 471 -17.14 -2.79 -9.01
CA ARG A 471 -17.75 -3.94 -9.66
C ARG A 471 -18.07 -3.66 -11.13
N LEU A 472 -17.84 -4.66 -11.98
CA LEU A 472 -18.40 -4.69 -13.34
C LEU A 472 -19.84 -5.24 -13.27
N PRO A 473 -20.84 -4.52 -13.81
CA PRO A 473 -22.23 -4.95 -13.73
C PRO A 473 -22.49 -6.25 -14.52
N ASN A 474 -23.56 -6.96 -14.16
CA ASN A 474 -24.11 -8.00 -15.05
C ASN A 474 -24.53 -7.36 -16.37
N LEU A 475 -24.36 -8.12 -17.47
CA LEU A 475 -24.96 -7.76 -18.76
C LEU A 475 -26.40 -8.28 -18.80
N ASP A 476 -27.28 -7.66 -19.58
CA ASP A 476 -28.66 -8.12 -19.80
C ASP A 476 -28.77 -9.22 -20.88
N GLU A 477 -27.65 -9.86 -21.21
CA GLU A 477 -27.51 -10.94 -22.19
C GLU A 477 -26.72 -12.13 -21.61
N PRO A 478 -26.79 -13.32 -22.22
CA PRO A 478 -26.01 -14.47 -21.78
C PRO A 478 -24.50 -14.19 -21.82
N ASN A 479 -23.75 -14.78 -20.88
CA ASN A 479 -22.30 -14.72 -20.85
C ASN A 479 -21.66 -16.11 -21.01
N PRO A 480 -21.49 -16.61 -22.24
CA PRO A 480 -20.96 -17.95 -22.49
C PRO A 480 -19.58 -18.23 -21.88
N ARG A 481 -18.74 -17.20 -21.68
CA ARG A 481 -17.43 -17.38 -21.02
C ARG A 481 -17.59 -17.62 -19.53
N GLY A 482 -18.55 -16.97 -18.91
CA GLY A 482 -18.89 -17.15 -17.50
C GLY A 482 -19.61 -18.46 -17.22
N GLN A 483 -20.17 -19.10 -18.24
CA GLN A 483 -20.89 -20.37 -18.15
C GLN A 483 -19.99 -21.59 -18.27
N MET A 484 -18.67 -21.41 -18.38
CA MET A 484 -17.74 -22.54 -18.43
C MET A 484 -17.68 -23.27 -17.08
N PRO A 485 -17.95 -24.59 -17.02
CA PRO A 485 -17.97 -25.33 -15.76
C PRO A 485 -16.60 -25.36 -15.08
N TYR A 486 -16.60 -25.42 -13.75
CA TYR A 486 -15.39 -25.64 -12.96
C TYR A 486 -14.90 -27.09 -13.05
N GLY A 487 -15.82 -28.03 -13.23
CA GLY A 487 -15.57 -29.46 -13.30
C GLY A 487 -15.58 -30.12 -11.93
N THR A 488 -14.44 -30.10 -11.21
CA THR A 488 -14.38 -30.76 -9.90
C THR A 488 -14.83 -29.80 -8.79
N PRO A 489 -15.75 -30.21 -7.90
CA PRO A 489 -16.18 -29.35 -6.80
C PRO A 489 -15.02 -29.05 -5.84
N GLU A 490 -14.83 -27.77 -5.52
CA GLU A 490 -13.82 -27.25 -4.61
C GLU A 490 -14.48 -26.52 -3.44
N VAL A 491 -13.98 -26.76 -2.22
CA VAL A 491 -14.42 -26.10 -0.98
C VAL A 491 -13.16 -25.65 -0.26
N THR A 492 -12.98 -24.34 -0.17
CA THR A 492 -11.80 -23.73 0.47
C THR A 492 -12.27 -22.80 1.58
N VAL A 493 -11.67 -22.94 2.76
CA VAL A 493 -11.96 -22.14 3.95
C VAL A 493 -10.65 -21.56 4.46
N LEU A 494 -10.63 -20.25 4.66
CA LEU A 494 -9.52 -19.46 5.15
C LEU A 494 -9.95 -18.82 6.47
N PRO A 495 -9.86 -19.55 7.60
CA PRO A 495 -10.42 -19.12 8.87
C PRO A 495 -9.68 -17.94 9.51
N GLU A 496 -8.39 -17.77 9.24
CA GLU A 496 -7.61 -16.65 9.79
C GLU A 496 -7.91 -15.34 9.05
N THR A 497 -8.20 -15.44 7.75
CA THR A 497 -8.44 -14.27 6.89
C THR A 497 -9.92 -13.99 6.68
N GLY A 498 -10.79 -14.95 6.99
CA GLY A 498 -12.24 -14.76 7.00
C GLY A 498 -12.92 -14.96 5.66
N TYR A 499 -12.45 -15.92 4.86
CA TYR A 499 -13.04 -16.24 3.55
C TYR A 499 -13.42 -17.72 3.44
N ALA A 500 -14.60 -18.02 2.91
CA ALA A 500 -14.95 -19.37 2.48
C ALA A 500 -15.56 -19.33 1.08
N ILE A 501 -15.07 -20.18 0.18
CA ILE A 501 -15.59 -20.30 -1.20
C ILE A 501 -15.92 -21.76 -1.50
N VAL A 502 -17.07 -21.94 -2.13
CA VAL A 502 -17.49 -23.19 -2.76
C VAL A 502 -17.59 -22.94 -4.26
N LYS A 503 -16.86 -23.70 -5.06
CA LYS A 503 -16.96 -23.71 -6.52
C LYS A 503 -17.47 -25.07 -6.96
N SER A 504 -18.56 -25.10 -7.70
CA SER A 504 -19.07 -26.34 -8.28
C SER A 504 -19.97 -26.06 -9.47
N ASP A 505 -20.62 -27.09 -9.99
CA ASP A 505 -21.49 -26.99 -11.16
C ASP A 505 -22.91 -27.50 -10.86
N HIS A 506 -23.89 -26.92 -11.53
CA HIS A 506 -25.28 -27.37 -11.59
C HIS A 506 -25.63 -27.58 -13.06
N ALA A 507 -25.91 -28.82 -13.45
CA ALA A 507 -26.24 -29.16 -14.84
C ALA A 507 -25.21 -28.62 -15.87
N GLU A 508 -23.91 -28.75 -15.58
CA GLU A 508 -22.79 -28.21 -16.38
C GLU A 508 -22.64 -26.68 -16.39
N HIS A 509 -23.41 -25.97 -15.55
CA HIS A 509 -23.26 -24.51 -15.36
C HIS A 509 -22.57 -24.20 -14.02
N PRO A 510 -21.53 -23.36 -14.01
CA PRO A 510 -20.75 -23.08 -12.81
C PRO A 510 -21.54 -22.26 -11.80
N PHE A 511 -21.40 -22.58 -10.52
CA PHE A 511 -21.73 -21.70 -9.40
C PHE A 511 -20.56 -21.50 -8.45
N MET A 512 -20.46 -20.29 -7.90
CA MET A 512 -19.53 -19.94 -6.84
C MET A 512 -20.33 -19.30 -5.69
N LEU A 513 -20.28 -19.91 -4.51
CA LEU A 513 -20.80 -19.37 -3.26
C LEU A 513 -19.63 -18.87 -2.43
N THR A 514 -19.66 -17.61 -2.01
CA THR A 514 -18.63 -17.03 -1.13
C THR A 514 -19.28 -16.56 0.16
N MET A 515 -18.69 -16.86 1.31
CA MET A 515 -19.09 -16.34 2.63
C MET A 515 -17.94 -15.53 3.23
N LEU A 516 -18.27 -14.37 3.80
CA LEU A 516 -17.31 -13.36 4.26
C LEU A 516 -17.37 -13.23 5.78
N ALA A 517 -16.20 -13.22 6.42
CA ALA A 517 -16.04 -13.07 7.86
C ALA A 517 -14.70 -12.37 8.16
N THR A 518 -14.32 -11.39 7.32
CA THR A 518 -13.04 -10.69 7.42
C THR A 518 -13.01 -9.78 8.64
N SER A 519 -11.91 -9.78 9.40
CA SER A 519 -11.80 -8.96 10.62
C SER A 519 -10.35 -8.77 11.07
N LEU A 520 -9.44 -8.54 10.11
CA LEU A 520 -8.01 -8.31 10.41
C LEU A 520 -7.63 -6.82 10.47
N SER A 521 -8.42 -5.95 9.83
CA SER A 521 -8.19 -4.50 9.79
C SER A 521 -9.50 -3.74 9.68
N ARG A 522 -9.48 -2.46 10.05
CA ARG A 522 -10.58 -1.50 9.80
C ARG A 522 -10.50 -0.89 8.40
N THR A 523 -9.33 -0.91 7.77
CA THR A 523 -9.10 -0.29 6.46
C THR A 523 -9.97 -0.95 5.40
N HIS A 524 -10.68 -0.14 4.61
CA HIS A 524 -11.65 -0.51 3.57
C HIS A 524 -12.74 -1.53 3.97
N LYS A 525 -12.90 -1.80 5.26
CA LYS A 525 -13.89 -2.74 5.81
C LYS A 525 -15.30 -2.14 5.77
N HIS A 526 -16.27 -2.96 5.41
CA HIS A 526 -17.71 -2.68 5.49
C HIS A 526 -18.32 -3.47 6.67
N GLU A 527 -19.58 -3.26 6.98
CA GLU A 527 -20.35 -4.00 7.99
C GLU A 527 -20.91 -5.32 7.41
N ASP A 528 -20.09 -6.05 6.65
CA ASP A 528 -20.46 -7.21 5.82
C ASP A 528 -20.20 -8.57 6.50
N ASN A 529 -20.04 -8.63 7.82
CA ASN A 529 -19.74 -9.89 8.49
C ASN A 529 -20.86 -10.93 8.27
N LEU A 530 -20.45 -12.14 7.92
CA LEU A 530 -21.29 -13.28 7.53
C LEU A 530 -22.14 -13.05 6.27
N SER A 531 -21.94 -11.95 5.53
CA SER A 531 -22.51 -11.78 4.20
C SER A 531 -22.03 -12.90 3.27
N PHE A 532 -22.82 -13.18 2.23
CA PHE A 532 -22.45 -14.13 1.20
C PHE A 532 -22.79 -13.61 -0.19
N THR A 533 -22.13 -14.12 -1.22
CA THR A 533 -22.45 -13.83 -2.63
C THR A 533 -22.67 -15.12 -3.40
N LEU A 534 -23.46 -15.05 -4.47
CA LEU A 534 -23.76 -16.20 -5.32
C LEU A 534 -23.60 -15.83 -6.80
N TYR A 535 -22.58 -16.41 -7.41
CA TYR A 535 -22.42 -16.47 -8.86
C TYR A 535 -23.00 -17.78 -9.37
N PHE A 536 -23.77 -17.75 -10.46
CA PHE A 536 -24.28 -18.93 -11.12
C PHE A 536 -24.60 -18.65 -12.59
N ASP A 537 -24.30 -19.59 -13.48
CA ASP A 537 -24.64 -19.53 -14.90
C ASP A 537 -24.15 -18.25 -15.59
N GLY A 538 -22.91 -17.85 -15.33
CA GLY A 538 -22.34 -16.65 -15.94
C GLY A 538 -22.78 -15.33 -15.30
N LEU A 539 -23.56 -15.34 -14.21
CA LEU A 539 -24.17 -14.15 -13.62
C LEU A 539 -23.92 -14.09 -12.12
N GLU A 540 -23.78 -12.88 -11.57
CA GLU A 540 -23.84 -12.69 -10.12
C GLU A 540 -25.30 -12.47 -9.72
N TRP A 541 -25.92 -13.49 -9.11
CA TRP A 541 -27.33 -13.45 -8.71
C TRP A 541 -27.53 -12.70 -7.42
N LEU A 542 -26.67 -12.96 -6.43
CA LEU A 542 -26.63 -12.26 -5.15
C LEU A 542 -25.24 -11.63 -5.00
N ILE A 543 -25.19 -10.31 -4.84
CA ILE A 543 -23.95 -9.55 -4.95
C ILE A 543 -23.52 -8.93 -3.62
N ASP A 544 -22.24 -8.58 -3.54
CA ASP A 544 -21.82 -7.46 -2.70
C ASP A 544 -22.10 -6.16 -3.47
N PRO A 545 -22.70 -5.14 -2.84
CA PRO A 545 -23.12 -3.91 -3.52
C PRO A 545 -21.92 -3.00 -3.90
N SER A 546 -20.69 -3.35 -3.54
CA SER A 546 -19.47 -2.71 -4.01
C SER A 546 -19.32 -1.26 -3.52
N PHE A 547 -18.34 -0.55 -4.08
CA PHE A 547 -17.85 0.75 -3.64
C PHE A 547 -18.34 1.92 -4.49
N HIS A 548 -18.52 3.09 -3.86
CA HIS A 548 -18.90 4.34 -4.53
C HIS A 548 -17.84 5.44 -4.41
N SER A 549 -17.46 5.84 -3.20
CA SER A 549 -16.43 6.86 -2.95
C SER A 549 -15.93 6.83 -1.50
N HIS A 550 -14.78 7.47 -1.25
CA HIS A 550 -14.18 7.60 0.08
C HIS A 550 -14.86 8.64 0.98
N GLU A 551 -15.91 9.30 0.49
CA GLU A 551 -16.74 10.22 1.26
C GLU A 551 -17.71 9.42 2.14
N TYR A 552 -17.17 8.67 3.11
CA TYR A 552 -17.91 7.66 3.86
C TYR A 552 -19.10 8.20 4.65
N ASP A 553 -19.12 9.49 4.97
CA ASP A 553 -20.23 10.15 5.67
C ASP A 553 -21.36 10.58 4.72
N ALA A 554 -21.14 10.54 3.40
CA ALA A 554 -22.18 10.86 2.43
C ALA A 554 -23.23 9.73 2.37
N PRO A 555 -24.51 10.02 2.09
CA PRO A 555 -25.60 9.05 2.25
C PRO A 555 -25.40 7.72 1.51
N ILE A 556 -24.96 7.78 0.24
CA ILE A 556 -24.79 6.57 -0.58
C ILE A 556 -23.58 5.72 -0.11
N PRO A 557 -22.35 6.27 0.03
CA PRO A 557 -21.24 5.52 0.63
C PRO A 557 -21.53 4.96 2.02
N ALA A 558 -22.21 5.73 2.88
CA ALA A 558 -22.60 5.26 4.22
C ALA A 558 -23.52 4.04 4.14
N TYR A 559 -24.52 4.06 3.26
CA TYR A 559 -25.40 2.92 3.02
C TYR A 559 -24.63 1.70 2.50
N LEU A 560 -23.85 1.86 1.41
CA LEU A 560 -23.13 0.76 0.78
C LEU A 560 -22.13 0.07 1.73
N ARG A 561 -21.64 0.78 2.74
CA ARG A 561 -20.73 0.25 3.77
C ARG A 561 -21.45 -0.38 4.97
N SER A 562 -22.76 -0.18 5.10
CA SER A 562 -23.55 -0.63 6.24
C SER A 562 -24.11 -2.04 6.04
N ALA A 563 -24.43 -2.73 7.14
CA ALA A 563 -24.99 -4.09 7.09
C ALA A 563 -26.32 -4.15 6.32
N ALA A 564 -27.01 -3.01 6.20
CA ALA A 564 -28.22 -2.84 5.42
C ALA A 564 -28.03 -3.01 3.89
N ALA A 565 -26.79 -3.00 3.40
CA ALA A 565 -26.46 -3.17 1.98
C ALA A 565 -25.89 -4.56 1.64
N HIS A 566 -25.73 -5.46 2.62
CA HIS A 566 -25.13 -6.78 2.41
C HIS A 566 -26.13 -7.92 2.65
N ASN A 567 -25.78 -9.11 2.14
CA ASN A 567 -26.62 -10.31 2.23
C ASN A 567 -26.55 -10.94 3.62
N CYS A 568 -26.88 -10.19 4.69
CA CYS A 568 -26.77 -10.61 6.08
C CYS A 568 -27.97 -10.16 6.91
N VAL A 569 -27.95 -10.47 8.20
CA VAL A 569 -28.90 -9.90 9.16
C VAL A 569 -28.49 -8.46 9.44
N PHE A 570 -29.45 -7.55 9.35
CA PHE A 570 -29.34 -6.15 9.71
C PHE A 570 -30.22 -5.86 10.92
N LEU A 571 -29.62 -5.25 11.95
CA LEU A 571 -30.32 -4.77 13.14
C LEU A 571 -30.38 -3.23 13.09
N PRO A 572 -31.53 -2.64 12.73
CA PRO A 572 -31.70 -1.18 12.76
C PRO A 572 -31.41 -0.62 14.14
N ASP A 573 -30.87 0.60 14.19
CA ASP A 573 -30.61 1.37 15.41
C ASP A 573 -29.67 0.69 16.44
N THR A 574 -29.01 -0.40 16.06
CA THR A 574 -28.02 -1.09 16.89
C THR A 574 -26.60 -0.75 16.40
N PRO A 575 -25.71 -0.19 17.25
CA PRO A 575 -24.35 0.14 16.84
C PRO A 575 -23.57 -1.08 16.32
N TYR A 576 -22.81 -0.87 15.24
CA TYR A 576 -21.97 -1.89 14.62
C TYR A 576 -20.48 -1.50 14.73
N SER A 577 -19.63 -2.44 15.12
CA SER A 577 -18.18 -2.30 15.12
C SER A 577 -17.54 -3.09 13.98
N ILE A 578 -16.62 -2.42 13.29
CA ILE A 578 -15.70 -3.01 12.30
C ILE A 578 -14.31 -3.22 12.90
N ASP A 579 -14.17 -3.24 14.22
CA ASP A 579 -12.90 -3.53 14.87
C ASP A 579 -12.40 -4.95 14.50
N PRO A 580 -11.08 -5.15 14.43
CA PRO A 580 -10.51 -6.47 14.17
C PRO A 580 -10.83 -7.48 15.30
N GLY A 581 -10.81 -8.77 14.96
CA GLY A 581 -10.96 -9.88 15.90
C GLY A 581 -12.40 -10.20 16.31
N LEU A 582 -13.40 -9.65 15.62
CA LEU A 582 -14.83 -9.80 15.97
C LEU A 582 -15.53 -10.97 15.26
N THR A 583 -14.82 -11.71 14.40
CA THR A 583 -15.42 -12.76 13.57
C THR A 583 -14.72 -14.10 13.75
N ARG A 584 -15.44 -15.17 13.44
CA ARG A 584 -14.90 -16.53 13.29
C ARG A 584 -15.56 -17.22 12.11
N LEU A 585 -14.79 -18.06 11.44
CA LEU A 585 -15.25 -18.82 10.28
C LEU A 585 -14.72 -20.24 10.35
N GLU A 586 -15.58 -21.20 10.03
CA GLU A 586 -15.26 -22.60 9.94
C GLU A 586 -16.01 -23.21 8.74
N GLY A 587 -15.48 -24.30 8.20
CA GLY A 587 -16.21 -25.06 7.20
C GLY A 587 -15.64 -26.45 6.99
N ARG A 588 -16.48 -27.32 6.44
CA ARG A 588 -16.12 -28.70 6.14
C ARG A 588 -16.88 -29.21 4.93
N ARG A 589 -16.25 -30.11 4.19
CA ARG A 589 -16.89 -30.92 3.13
C ARG A 589 -17.23 -32.30 3.69
N ASP A 590 -18.45 -32.76 3.41
CA ASP A 590 -18.94 -34.09 3.76
C ASP A 590 -19.51 -34.78 2.51
N GLY A 591 -18.68 -35.58 1.84
CA GLY A 591 -19.02 -36.20 0.57
C GLY A 591 -19.39 -35.17 -0.49
N ASN A 592 -20.69 -35.14 -0.82
CA ASN A 592 -21.26 -34.27 -1.85
C ASN A 592 -22.01 -33.05 -1.28
N THR A 593 -21.81 -32.74 -0.01
CA THR A 593 -22.28 -31.50 0.60
C THR A 593 -21.12 -30.79 1.28
N CYS A 594 -21.27 -29.50 1.53
CA CYS A 594 -20.40 -28.77 2.43
C CYS A 594 -21.22 -27.95 3.42
N GLN A 595 -20.62 -27.72 4.58
CA GLN A 595 -21.16 -26.83 5.60
C GLN A 595 -20.15 -25.72 5.88
N LEU A 596 -20.60 -24.48 5.80
CA LEU A 596 -19.87 -23.29 6.23
C LEU A 596 -20.58 -22.75 7.47
N SER A 597 -19.84 -22.28 8.46
CA SER A 597 -20.40 -21.66 9.66
C SER A 597 -19.53 -20.50 10.08
N GLY A 598 -20.13 -19.41 10.52
CA GLY A 598 -19.39 -18.29 11.09
C GLY A 598 -20.18 -17.60 12.19
N THR A 599 -19.46 -16.84 13.01
CA THR A 599 -20.01 -16.06 14.12
C THR A 599 -19.40 -14.68 14.11
N HIS A 600 -20.13 -13.65 14.53
CA HIS A 600 -19.55 -12.34 14.80
C HIS A 600 -20.22 -11.61 15.98
N GLU A 601 -19.46 -10.72 16.59
CA GLU A 601 -19.86 -9.82 17.69
C GLU A 601 -19.83 -8.36 17.23
N GLY A 602 -20.18 -8.13 15.96
CA GLY A 602 -20.13 -6.81 15.34
C GLY A 602 -21.17 -5.85 15.93
N TYR A 603 -22.36 -6.35 16.27
CA TYR A 603 -23.40 -5.55 16.92
C TYR A 603 -23.16 -5.48 18.43
N GLU A 604 -23.30 -4.28 19.00
CA GLU A 604 -23.09 -4.09 20.45
C GLU A 604 -24.00 -5.01 21.28
N GLY A 605 -23.39 -5.81 22.14
CA GLY A 605 -24.10 -6.75 23.03
C GLY A 605 -24.67 -8.00 22.35
N MET A 606 -24.47 -8.18 21.04
CA MET A 606 -25.09 -9.24 20.24
C MET A 606 -24.08 -10.16 19.57
N THR A 607 -24.38 -11.46 19.61
CA THR A 607 -23.66 -12.48 18.84
C THR A 607 -24.59 -13.00 17.75
N LEU A 608 -24.14 -12.89 16.50
CA LEU A 608 -24.83 -13.44 15.34
C LEU A 608 -24.04 -14.63 14.81
N SER A 609 -24.74 -15.66 14.35
CA SER A 609 -24.15 -16.84 13.73
C SER A 609 -24.90 -17.18 12.46
N ARG A 610 -24.16 -17.62 11.44
CA ARG A 610 -24.72 -18.12 10.19
C ARG A 610 -24.19 -19.50 9.90
N ARG A 611 -25.06 -20.41 9.47
CA ARG A 611 -24.70 -21.72 8.94
C ARG A 611 -25.26 -21.88 7.54
N LEU A 612 -24.39 -22.19 6.58
CA LEU A 612 -24.76 -22.54 5.21
C LEU A 612 -24.50 -24.02 4.98
N THR A 613 -25.45 -24.74 4.38
CA THR A 613 -25.27 -26.10 3.87
C THR A 613 -25.53 -26.07 2.37
N CYS A 614 -24.57 -26.53 1.56
CA CYS A 614 -24.63 -26.46 0.11
C CYS A 614 -24.40 -27.86 -0.49
N ALA A 615 -25.23 -28.23 -1.47
CA ALA A 615 -24.98 -29.39 -2.32
C ALA A 615 -23.88 -29.09 -3.34
N LEU A 616 -23.03 -30.07 -3.63
CA LEU A 616 -21.91 -29.91 -4.57
C LEU A 616 -22.21 -30.44 -5.97
N ASP A 617 -23.35 -31.12 -6.20
CA ASP A 617 -23.78 -31.60 -7.53
C ASP A 617 -24.90 -30.75 -8.16
N ARG A 618 -25.43 -29.78 -7.42
CA ARG A 618 -26.52 -28.92 -7.86
C ARG A 618 -26.54 -27.65 -7.02
N LEU A 619 -27.08 -26.57 -7.57
CA LEU A 619 -27.31 -25.35 -6.83
C LEU A 619 -28.51 -25.51 -5.88
N GLU A 620 -28.20 -25.92 -4.65
CA GLU A 620 -29.13 -25.97 -3.52
C GLU A 620 -28.37 -25.56 -2.26
N ILE A 621 -28.77 -24.43 -1.67
CA ILE A 621 -28.16 -23.83 -0.49
C ILE A 621 -29.25 -23.65 0.57
N SER A 622 -29.00 -24.15 1.77
CA SER A 622 -29.83 -23.89 2.95
C SER A 622 -29.03 -23.08 3.96
N GLY A 623 -29.61 -21.98 4.43
CA GLY A 623 -29.02 -21.11 5.44
C GLY A 623 -29.83 -21.08 6.73
N SER A 624 -29.14 -20.87 7.83
CA SER A 624 -29.73 -20.63 9.15
C SER A 624 -28.97 -19.48 9.81
N ASP A 625 -29.67 -18.38 10.06
CA ASP A 625 -29.20 -17.20 10.76
C ASP A 625 -29.70 -17.22 12.20
N ILE A 626 -28.80 -17.10 13.17
CA ILE A 626 -29.09 -17.24 14.60
C ILE A 626 -28.62 -15.97 15.31
N LEU A 627 -29.51 -15.36 16.09
CA LEU A 627 -29.25 -14.22 16.95
C LEU A 627 -29.20 -14.70 18.40
N SER A 628 -28.26 -14.19 19.19
CA SER A 628 -28.16 -14.51 20.63
C SER A 628 -29.44 -14.17 21.40
N GLU A 629 -30.15 -13.12 21.00
CA GLU A 629 -31.49 -12.82 21.48
C GLU A 629 -32.37 -12.24 20.35
N PRO A 630 -33.71 -12.38 20.42
CA PRO A 630 -34.61 -11.72 19.49
C PRO A 630 -34.49 -10.19 19.53
N CYS A 631 -34.45 -9.56 18.37
CA CYS A 631 -34.37 -8.10 18.24
C CYS A 631 -35.61 -7.55 17.50
N GLU A 632 -36.14 -6.42 17.96
CA GLU A 632 -37.20 -5.71 17.24
C GLU A 632 -36.64 -5.07 15.97
N GLY A 633 -37.41 -5.11 14.87
CA GLY A 633 -36.98 -4.53 13.60
C GLY A 633 -35.85 -5.29 12.88
N ALA A 634 -35.40 -6.43 13.39
CA ALA A 634 -34.40 -7.27 12.74
C ALA A 634 -34.83 -7.65 11.31
N GLN A 635 -33.89 -7.55 10.38
CA GLN A 635 -34.13 -7.79 8.96
C GLN A 635 -33.10 -8.78 8.41
N LEU A 636 -33.54 -9.70 7.55
CA LEU A 636 -32.65 -10.48 6.70
C LEU A 636 -32.71 -9.90 5.29
N ARG A 637 -31.57 -9.50 4.71
CA ARG A 637 -31.54 -8.84 3.41
C ARG A 637 -30.83 -9.70 2.35
N PHE A 638 -31.30 -9.59 1.12
CA PHE A 638 -30.67 -10.16 -0.06
C PHE A 638 -30.64 -9.13 -1.20
N HIS A 639 -29.47 -8.94 -1.81
CA HIS A 639 -29.17 -7.92 -2.81
C HIS A 639 -28.92 -8.61 -4.15
N CYS A 640 -29.81 -8.36 -5.11
CA CYS A 640 -29.72 -8.99 -6.42
C CYS A 640 -28.68 -8.27 -7.31
N GLY A 641 -28.08 -9.01 -8.25
CA GLY A 641 -27.25 -8.39 -9.29
C GLY A 641 -28.05 -7.49 -10.24
N GLU A 642 -27.36 -6.71 -11.08
CA GLU A 642 -28.04 -5.96 -12.14
C GLU A 642 -28.83 -6.90 -13.04
N HIS A 643 -29.96 -6.38 -13.52
CA HIS A 643 -30.90 -7.09 -14.40
C HIS A 643 -31.52 -8.36 -13.82
N VAL A 644 -31.14 -8.78 -12.61
CA VAL A 644 -31.86 -9.80 -11.85
C VAL A 644 -33.13 -9.15 -11.30
N SER A 645 -34.28 -9.73 -11.67
CA SER A 645 -35.59 -9.25 -11.26
C SER A 645 -36.18 -10.19 -10.22
N ALA A 646 -36.73 -9.63 -9.14
CA ALA A 646 -37.33 -10.40 -8.07
C ALA A 646 -38.86 -10.31 -8.08
N GLU A 647 -39.52 -11.44 -8.26
CA GLU A 647 -40.98 -11.58 -8.21
C GLU A 647 -41.40 -12.31 -6.93
N ILE A 648 -42.24 -11.67 -6.12
CA ILE A 648 -42.74 -12.23 -4.86
C ILE A 648 -44.02 -13.03 -5.17
N GLU A 649 -43.98 -14.34 -4.90
CA GLU A 649 -45.13 -15.24 -4.96
C GLU A 649 -45.43 -15.79 -3.56
N GLU A 650 -46.65 -16.27 -3.28
CA GLU A 650 -47.07 -16.75 -1.95
C GLU A 650 -46.03 -17.66 -1.26
N GLY A 651 -45.24 -17.09 -0.33
CA GLY A 651 -44.23 -17.79 0.47
C GLY A 651 -42.84 -17.98 -0.17
N ARG A 652 -42.56 -17.41 -1.35
CA ARG A 652 -41.26 -17.53 -2.03
C ARG A 652 -40.96 -16.34 -2.95
N VAL A 653 -39.70 -16.17 -3.32
CA VAL A 653 -39.26 -15.17 -4.30
C VAL A 653 -38.62 -15.86 -5.49
N LEU A 654 -39.08 -15.54 -6.69
CA LEU A 654 -38.50 -15.99 -7.94
C LEU A 654 -37.54 -14.92 -8.46
N LEU A 655 -36.27 -15.29 -8.61
CA LEU A 655 -35.27 -14.45 -9.24
C LEU A 655 -35.10 -14.90 -10.70
N THR A 656 -35.19 -13.96 -11.63
CA THR A 656 -35.02 -14.21 -13.07
C THR A 656 -34.01 -13.24 -13.67
N HIS A 657 -33.34 -13.65 -14.74
CA HIS A 657 -32.43 -12.81 -15.49
C HIS A 657 -32.52 -13.14 -16.99
N PRO A 658 -32.56 -12.15 -17.91
CA PRO A 658 -32.75 -12.38 -19.34
C PRO A 658 -31.64 -13.20 -20.01
N GLY A 659 -30.45 -13.20 -19.43
CA GLY A 659 -29.28 -13.96 -19.88
C GLY A 659 -29.13 -15.39 -19.34
N SER A 660 -30.13 -15.93 -18.64
CA SER A 660 -30.08 -17.27 -18.04
C SER A 660 -31.38 -18.04 -18.28
N ASP A 661 -31.27 -19.35 -18.55
CA ASP A 661 -32.40 -20.27 -18.69
C ASP A 661 -32.85 -20.85 -17.33
N PHE A 662 -32.27 -20.38 -16.23
CA PHE A 662 -32.62 -20.77 -14.87
C PHE A 662 -33.39 -19.67 -14.12
N ILE A 663 -34.23 -20.13 -13.19
CA ILE A 663 -34.87 -19.33 -12.15
C ILE A 663 -34.25 -19.74 -10.80
N LEU A 664 -33.83 -18.78 -9.99
CA LEU A 664 -33.49 -19.07 -8.58
C LEU A 664 -34.72 -18.84 -7.71
N VAL A 665 -35.05 -19.84 -6.90
CA VAL A 665 -36.14 -19.75 -5.92
C VAL A 665 -35.54 -19.52 -4.54
N LEU A 666 -35.92 -18.40 -3.91
CA LEU A 666 -35.58 -18.06 -2.54
C LEU A 666 -36.80 -18.25 -1.63
N GLU A 667 -36.63 -19.04 -0.58
CA GLU A 667 -37.65 -19.31 0.43
C GLU A 667 -37.09 -18.91 1.80
N VAL A 668 -37.85 -18.14 2.58
CA VAL A 668 -37.49 -17.76 3.95
C VAL A 668 -38.65 -18.16 4.87
N ALA A 669 -38.35 -18.96 5.90
CA ALA A 669 -39.37 -19.54 6.76
C ALA A 669 -40.15 -18.45 7.51
N ASP A 670 -41.48 -18.47 7.39
CA ASP A 670 -42.44 -17.64 8.12
C ASP A 670 -42.26 -16.12 8.00
N ALA A 671 -41.41 -15.57 7.13
CA ALA A 671 -41.12 -14.13 7.06
C ALA A 671 -41.93 -13.41 5.96
N SER A 672 -42.38 -12.19 6.23
CA SER A 672 -42.88 -11.29 5.18
C SER A 672 -41.70 -10.67 4.42
N VAL A 673 -41.89 -10.40 3.13
CA VAL A 673 -40.85 -9.83 2.26
C VAL A 673 -41.32 -8.56 1.59
N GLU A 674 -40.46 -7.56 1.57
CA GLU A 674 -40.58 -6.34 0.77
C GLU A 674 -39.48 -6.31 -0.30
N ARG A 675 -39.79 -5.73 -1.46
CA ARG A 675 -38.81 -5.44 -2.52
C ARG A 675 -38.59 -3.94 -2.63
N VAL A 676 -37.33 -3.52 -2.56
CA VAL A 676 -36.89 -2.13 -2.75
C VAL A 676 -35.95 -2.06 -3.96
N ARG A 677 -36.06 -0.99 -4.76
CA ARG A 677 -35.18 -0.74 -5.91
C ARG A 677 -34.86 0.74 -6.03
N GLY A 678 -33.57 1.09 -6.03
CA GLY A 678 -33.10 2.45 -6.30
C GLY A 678 -33.52 3.50 -5.29
N GLY A 679 -33.79 3.11 -4.04
CA GLY A 679 -34.07 4.05 -2.96
C GLY A 679 -32.78 4.71 -2.48
N ASP A 680 -32.65 6.02 -2.73
CA ASP A 680 -31.46 6.83 -2.44
C ASP A 680 -31.67 7.86 -1.32
N GLU A 681 -32.85 7.88 -0.70
CA GLU A 681 -33.19 8.75 0.43
C GLU A 681 -33.75 7.95 1.64
N PRO A 682 -33.38 8.32 2.88
CA PRO A 682 -34.00 7.77 4.08
C PRO A 682 -35.52 8.06 4.15
N PRO A 683 -36.34 7.16 4.73
CA PRO A 683 -35.97 5.89 5.36
C PRO A 683 -35.92 4.71 4.36
N ARG A 684 -36.13 4.94 3.07
CA ARG A 684 -36.27 3.90 2.04
C ARG A 684 -34.96 3.59 1.31
N MET A 685 -33.83 3.94 1.91
CA MET A 685 -32.53 3.72 1.31
C MET A 685 -32.26 2.21 1.17
N GLY A 686 -32.12 1.76 -0.08
CA GLY A 686 -32.12 0.33 -0.42
C GLY A 686 -32.11 0.09 -1.93
N GLY A 687 -31.55 -1.04 -2.37
CA GLY A 687 -31.54 -1.40 -3.79
C GLY A 687 -30.58 -0.57 -4.62
N LEU A 688 -29.39 -0.27 -4.07
CA LEU A 688 -28.32 0.46 -4.74
C LEU A 688 -27.06 -0.42 -4.87
N VAL A 689 -26.24 -0.10 -5.87
CA VAL A 689 -24.94 -0.74 -6.15
C VAL A 689 -23.95 0.30 -6.66
N GLY A 690 -22.68 0.20 -6.30
CA GLY A 690 -21.59 1.04 -6.82
C GLY A 690 -20.90 0.43 -8.04
N HIS A 691 -20.67 1.23 -9.08
CA HIS A 691 -19.99 0.80 -10.33
C HIS A 691 -18.65 1.49 -10.57
N GLY A 692 -18.48 2.68 -10.00
CA GLY A 692 -17.34 3.54 -10.27
C GLY A 692 -17.30 4.70 -9.29
N PHE A 693 -16.26 5.53 -9.40
CA PHE A 693 -16.10 6.66 -8.51
C PHE A 693 -17.25 7.65 -8.68
N MET A 694 -18.07 7.80 -7.63
CA MET A 694 -19.32 8.56 -7.67
C MET A 694 -20.37 8.06 -8.68
N GLU A 695 -20.31 6.79 -9.07
CA GLU A 695 -21.24 6.15 -9.99
C GLU A 695 -21.96 5.00 -9.30
N HIS A 696 -23.29 4.99 -9.36
CA HIS A 696 -24.14 3.95 -8.79
C HIS A 696 -25.30 3.60 -9.71
N GLY A 697 -25.86 2.41 -9.50
CA GLY A 697 -27.03 1.89 -10.19
C GLY A 697 -28.12 1.42 -9.23
N ALA A 698 -29.25 1.02 -9.80
CA ALA A 698 -30.39 0.48 -9.07
C ALA A 698 -30.53 -1.03 -9.28
N ILE A 699 -30.67 -1.77 -8.18
CA ILE A 699 -30.85 -3.22 -8.13
C ILE A 699 -32.08 -3.57 -7.27
N ASP A 700 -32.58 -4.79 -7.40
CA ASP A 700 -33.61 -5.29 -6.49
C ASP A 700 -32.97 -5.77 -5.17
N THR A 701 -33.44 -5.24 -4.05
CA THR A 701 -33.12 -5.74 -2.70
C THR A 701 -34.39 -6.31 -2.07
N LEU A 702 -34.27 -7.51 -1.52
CA LEU A 702 -35.31 -8.18 -0.74
C LEU A 702 -35.04 -7.97 0.74
N ILE A 703 -36.06 -7.50 1.46
CA ILE A 703 -36.00 -7.25 2.89
C ILE A 703 -37.03 -8.15 3.56
N PHE A 704 -36.56 -9.13 4.31
CA PHE A 704 -37.40 -10.04 5.08
C PHE A 704 -37.52 -9.53 6.52
N ASP A 705 -38.75 -9.33 6.99
CA ASP A 705 -39.02 -8.98 8.38
C ASP A 705 -38.88 -10.23 9.25
N VAL A 706 -37.89 -10.21 10.14
CA VAL A 706 -37.57 -11.29 11.06
C VAL A 706 -37.58 -10.80 12.51
N ALA A 707 -38.27 -9.68 12.77
CA ALA A 707 -38.39 -9.10 14.10
C ALA A 707 -38.92 -10.12 15.11
N GLY A 708 -38.33 -10.11 16.30
CA GLY A 708 -38.73 -11.00 17.40
C GLY A 708 -38.33 -12.47 17.23
N ARG A 709 -37.44 -12.79 16.28
CA ARG A 709 -36.91 -14.14 16.07
C ARG A 709 -35.45 -14.24 16.51
N SER A 710 -35.10 -15.39 17.09
CA SER A 710 -33.71 -15.76 17.39
C SER A 710 -33.09 -16.70 16.34
N GLN A 711 -33.90 -17.25 15.44
CA GLN A 711 -33.43 -18.09 14.34
C GLN A 711 -34.30 -17.85 13.09
N VAL A 712 -33.65 -17.80 11.94
CA VAL A 712 -34.27 -17.65 10.62
C VAL A 712 -33.65 -18.64 9.66
N ASP A 713 -34.47 -19.56 9.15
CA ASP A 713 -34.04 -20.54 8.15
C ASP A 713 -34.48 -20.11 6.76
N TRP A 714 -33.61 -20.31 5.76
CA TRP A 714 -33.87 -19.96 4.38
C TRP A 714 -33.23 -20.94 3.41
N ARG A 715 -33.68 -20.93 2.16
CA ARG A 715 -33.19 -21.80 1.10
C ARG A 715 -33.16 -21.08 -0.24
N VAL A 716 -32.09 -21.30 -1.02
CA VAL A 716 -31.95 -20.88 -2.41
C VAL A 716 -31.67 -22.10 -3.27
N TYR A 717 -32.38 -22.29 -4.38
CA TYR A 717 -32.13 -23.37 -5.33
C TYR A 717 -32.50 -23.00 -6.76
N ALA A 718 -31.81 -23.62 -7.73
CA ALA A 718 -32.10 -23.44 -9.15
C ALA A 718 -33.25 -24.33 -9.64
N LYS A 719 -34.03 -23.80 -10.58
CA LYS A 719 -34.97 -24.52 -11.43
C LYS A 719 -34.73 -24.11 -12.88
N GLU A 720 -34.81 -25.06 -13.81
CA GLU A 720 -34.90 -24.75 -15.25
C GLU A 720 -36.24 -24.07 -15.56
N THR A 721 -36.22 -23.14 -16.51
CA THR A 721 -37.39 -22.37 -16.99
C THR A 721 -38.42 -23.20 -17.76
#